data_AF-A0AAD6S5J9-F1
#
_entry.id   AF-A0AAD6S5J9-F1
#
_cell.length_a   1.000
_cell.length_b   1.000
_cell.length_c   1.000
_cell.angle_alpha   90.00
_cell.angle_beta   90.00
_cell.angle_gamma   90.00
#
_symmetry.space_group_name_H-M   'P 1'
#
loop_
_entity.id
_entity.type
_entity.pdbx_description
1 polymer ?
#
loop_
_entity_poly.entity_id
_entity_poly.type
_entity_poly.pdbx_seq_one_letter_code
_entity_poly.pdbx_strand_id
1 'polypeptide(L)'
;MRTPTPEPELLDDISDELDIPVEDVMQEWDEQCYVIRMNDNLHTKWKRSFGLAMPVDPEGDVDMENIDRSNGFAPFASELDWRIAEWVVKEGPGHKAFDRLLDIPGVREKLGLSYSNIRGLHQIIDEIPDRATAQMRSTPYDTVIPWTAIRSLLGNPAHAKNIVYAPKRIFSSRMKDNRVYNEMWTGKWWSAVQAELPQGGALAPVIIATDKTQLTQFSGSKSAYPVYLTLGNLPKALRRKPTENACILLGYLSCDKIVRKGLSKQTVKSRNQKLFHRSMRLILEPLIAAGKSGIEVTGGDGCVRRVFPILASYVADYPEQCLVGCAKYGTCPKCQRSAAVLQDPEPGTPRSTEWTLGVIAAAEQQKTENQFHDYCMEQEVAAIHKPFWQGFPLTNLATSLTPDVLHQLYQGVFKHLVGWCQSLMTPEELDARIRCLPPAFGIRHFPKGVSVLSQISGSERKAMARILLGCLIGRIPSKGIAACRAILDFIYLAQYSTHDEGTLACMVEALKLWHKNRDYFITARVRKDFNIPKFHSLLHYVDSIRMFGTTDNYNTEMFERLHIDFAKKGWRASNRRDEFPQMIQWLGRQEKVASFSTYQAWLEASKKPLLPPVIRTFTGQAVQFALTPQAPRQRLSELAEAHAAPSFIYSLKETLNTFGISRLTPAQLNASHLPFTRLDVYHNFKFEPTSLDPGDLDSAEGAQTVISRPANGTTPARFDTELIDDLYRDPADPDYMRHVWKDWHQTTVPLPAGWSCQWGLWMHTPWLFDPRDPYRLEDMLYGSGIAAREIEPLIYHGRWAPVPLFIFTVGGRYHFYDGGSERIWRCKGEFAGHEDFLRRCVNHPNFPIC
;
A
#
# COMPACT_ATOMS: atom_id res chain seq x y z
N MET A 1 -23.27 25.17 -9.11
CA MET A 1 -22.07 25.09 -9.96
C MET A 1 -21.55 23.67 -9.87
N ARG A 2 -21.26 23.00 -11.01
CA ARG A 2 -20.68 21.65 -11.02
C ARG A 2 -19.36 21.69 -10.23
N THR A 3 -19.16 20.74 -9.32
CA THR A 3 -17.88 20.54 -8.66
C THR A 3 -16.79 20.36 -9.73
N PRO A 4 -15.64 21.05 -9.62
CA PRO A 4 -14.53 20.78 -10.52
C PRO A 4 -14.16 19.31 -10.40
N THR A 5 -13.97 18.64 -11.54
CA THR A 5 -13.43 17.29 -11.64
C THR A 5 -12.01 17.24 -11.07
N PRO A 6 -11.70 16.32 -10.14
CA PRO A 6 -10.34 15.80 -9.99
C PRO A 6 -10.31 14.34 -10.46
N GLU A 7 -9.25 13.77 -11.03
CA GLU A 7 -7.95 14.18 -11.56
C GLU A 7 -7.62 13.10 -12.64
N PRO A 8 -6.92 13.41 -13.74
CA PRO A 8 -6.44 12.41 -14.71
C PRO A 8 -5.73 11.21 -14.03
N GLU A 9 -5.01 11.49 -12.95
CA GLU A 9 -4.13 10.55 -12.24
C GLU A 9 -4.80 9.24 -11.79
N LEU A 10 -6.05 9.26 -11.27
CA LEU A 10 -6.71 8.00 -10.87
C LEU A 10 -7.10 7.13 -12.07
N LEU A 11 -7.48 7.76 -13.18
CA LEU A 11 -7.82 7.01 -14.39
C LEU A 11 -6.56 6.49 -15.08
N ASP A 12 -5.48 7.27 -15.05
CA ASP A 12 -4.16 6.88 -15.51
C ASP A 12 -3.63 5.71 -14.66
N ASP A 13 -3.71 5.77 -13.32
CA ASP A 13 -3.32 4.68 -12.43
C ASP A 13 -4.14 3.39 -12.72
N ILE A 14 -5.45 3.51 -12.89
CA ILE A 14 -6.32 2.35 -13.21
C ILE A 14 -6.02 1.80 -14.60
N SER A 15 -5.74 2.67 -15.56
CA SER A 15 -5.37 2.31 -16.93
C SER A 15 -4.05 1.55 -16.96
N ASP A 16 -3.04 2.04 -16.25
CA ASP A 16 -1.73 1.40 -16.11
C ASP A 16 -1.84 0.06 -15.38
N GLU A 17 -2.61 -0.01 -14.29
CA GLU A 17 -2.78 -1.24 -13.49
C GLU A 17 -3.57 -2.33 -14.23
N LEU A 18 -4.52 -1.94 -15.08
CA LEU A 18 -5.35 -2.87 -15.87
C LEU A 18 -4.78 -3.12 -17.27
N ASP A 19 -3.70 -2.44 -17.67
CA ASP A 19 -3.11 -2.47 -19.01
C ASP A 19 -4.16 -2.22 -20.12
N ILE A 20 -4.99 -1.19 -19.92
CA ILE A 20 -6.05 -0.76 -20.86
C ILE A 20 -5.88 0.72 -21.19
N PRO A 21 -6.25 1.20 -22.40
CA PRO A 21 -6.20 2.63 -22.71
C PRO A 21 -7.08 3.45 -21.76
N VAL A 22 -6.59 4.61 -21.29
CA VAL A 22 -7.35 5.54 -20.43
C VAL A 22 -8.69 5.90 -21.07
N GLU A 23 -8.76 6.00 -22.40
CA GLU A 23 -9.99 6.36 -23.13
C GLU A 23 -11.10 5.30 -23.07
N ASP A 24 -10.78 4.08 -22.63
CA ASP A 24 -11.73 3.00 -22.44
C ASP A 24 -12.27 2.90 -21.01
N VAL A 25 -11.60 3.57 -20.06
CA VAL A 25 -12.04 3.66 -18.67
C VAL A 25 -13.23 4.63 -18.57
N MET A 26 -14.41 4.10 -18.29
CA MET A 26 -15.62 4.90 -18.10
C MET A 26 -15.85 5.24 -16.64
N GLN A 27 -16.28 6.48 -16.40
CA GLN A 27 -16.68 6.95 -15.08
C GLN A 27 -18.12 7.48 -15.09
N GLU A 28 -18.86 7.16 -14.04
CA GLU A 28 -20.18 7.71 -13.74
C GLU A 28 -20.20 8.28 -12.33
N TRP A 29 -20.63 9.52 -12.19
CA TRP A 29 -20.88 10.15 -10.91
C TRP A 29 -22.36 10.02 -10.57
N ASP A 30 -22.67 9.68 -9.33
CA ASP A 30 -24.04 9.83 -8.85
C ASP A 30 -24.26 11.33 -8.57
N GLU A 31 -25.32 11.92 -9.13
CA GLU A 31 -25.61 13.37 -9.02
C GLU A 31 -26.11 13.74 -7.62
N GLN A 32 -25.24 13.67 -6.62
CA GLN A 32 -25.61 13.88 -5.21
C GLN A 32 -24.48 14.57 -4.45
N CYS A 33 -24.50 15.91 -4.45
CA CYS A 33 -23.88 16.78 -3.44
C CYS A 33 -24.10 18.24 -3.87
N TYR A 34 -24.72 19.06 -3.02
CA TYR A 34 -24.92 20.48 -3.32
C TYR A 34 -23.98 21.37 -2.52
N VAL A 35 -23.41 22.35 -3.22
CA VAL A 35 -22.78 23.50 -2.58
C VAL A 35 -23.90 24.42 -2.10
N ILE A 36 -24.02 24.58 -0.79
CA ILE A 36 -25.03 25.44 -0.15
C ILE A 36 -24.72 26.91 -0.46
N ARG A 37 -23.45 27.27 -0.29
CA ARG A 37 -22.92 28.61 -0.52
C ARG A 37 -21.41 28.55 -0.72
N MET A 38 -20.86 29.54 -1.40
CA MET A 38 -19.42 29.81 -1.32
C MET A 38 -19.15 30.52 -0.01
N ASN A 39 -18.09 30.11 0.68
CA ASN A 39 -17.55 30.90 1.77
C ASN A 39 -16.47 31.79 1.17
N ASP A 40 -16.87 32.99 0.73
CA ASP A 40 -15.97 34.02 0.20
C ASP A 40 -14.89 34.42 1.24
N ASN A 41 -15.10 34.01 2.49
CA ASN A 41 -14.28 34.22 3.66
C ASN A 41 -13.54 32.96 4.13
N LEU A 42 -13.36 31.89 3.32
CA LEU A 42 -12.46 30.77 3.70
C LEU A 42 -11.06 31.30 4.05
N HIS A 43 -10.57 32.22 3.21
CA HIS A 43 -9.32 32.95 3.44
C HIS A 43 -9.41 33.78 4.71
N THR A 44 -10.52 34.47 4.95
CA THR A 44 -10.77 35.25 6.18
C THR A 44 -10.86 34.37 7.42
N LYS A 45 -11.27 33.10 7.32
CA LYS A 45 -11.29 32.13 8.43
C LYS A 45 -9.89 31.61 8.74
N TRP A 46 -9.08 31.25 7.75
CA TRP A 46 -7.67 30.92 7.98
C TRP A 46 -6.90 32.13 8.50
N LYS A 47 -7.12 33.31 7.90
CA LYS A 47 -6.60 34.58 8.37
C LYS A 47 -7.03 34.88 9.82
N ARG A 48 -8.32 34.78 10.17
CA ARG A 48 -8.85 34.95 11.55
C ARG A 48 -8.35 33.89 12.52
N SER A 49 -8.24 32.64 12.09
CA SER A 49 -7.69 31.55 12.89
C SER A 49 -6.22 31.85 13.21
N PHE A 50 -5.39 32.19 12.22
CA PHE A 50 -3.99 32.55 12.43
C PHE A 50 -3.77 34.04 12.81
N GLY A 51 -4.76 34.67 13.48
CA GLY A 51 -4.57 35.95 14.17
C GLY A 51 -4.73 37.25 13.37
N LEU A 52 -5.20 37.22 12.12
CA LEU A 52 -5.64 38.44 11.43
C LEU A 52 -7.03 38.84 11.95
N ALA A 53 -7.06 39.54 13.08
CA ALA A 53 -8.20 40.37 13.42
C ALA A 53 -8.33 41.44 12.33
N MET A 54 -9.43 41.41 11.58
CA MET A 54 -9.72 42.52 10.67
C MET A 54 -10.17 43.70 11.52
N PRO A 55 -9.52 44.88 11.42
CA PRO A 55 -10.12 46.09 11.96
C PRO A 55 -11.47 46.27 11.26
N VAL A 56 -12.51 46.34 12.07
CA VAL A 56 -13.85 46.68 11.63
C VAL A 56 -14.02 48.14 12.00
N ASP A 57 -14.45 48.96 11.05
CA ASP A 57 -14.76 50.34 11.35
C ASP A 57 -15.97 50.45 12.31
N PRO A 58 -16.29 51.64 12.84
CA PRO A 58 -17.44 51.83 13.74
C PRO A 58 -18.80 51.48 13.10
N GLU A 59 -18.85 51.28 11.79
CA GLU A 59 -20.06 51.01 11.00
C GLU A 59 -20.21 49.50 10.70
N GLY A 60 -19.21 48.68 11.03
CA GLY A 60 -19.25 47.23 10.85
C GLY A 60 -18.66 46.75 9.52
N ASP A 61 -18.08 47.66 8.74
CA ASP A 61 -17.44 47.38 7.46
C ASP A 61 -15.94 47.11 7.63
N VAL A 62 -15.40 46.30 6.71
CA VAL A 62 -14.01 45.86 6.75
C VAL A 62 -13.12 46.96 6.18
N ASP A 63 -12.38 47.64 7.05
CA ASP A 63 -11.42 48.68 6.64
C ASP A 63 -10.21 48.03 5.92
N MET A 64 -10.23 48.10 4.59
CA MET A 64 -9.18 47.56 3.71
C MET A 64 -7.94 48.46 3.63
N GLU A 65 -7.99 49.71 4.13
CA GLU A 65 -6.91 50.70 4.03
C GLU A 65 -5.97 50.70 5.25
N ASN A 66 -6.40 50.14 6.39
CA ASN A 66 -5.63 50.07 7.66
C ASN A 66 -5.11 48.66 8.04
N ILE A 67 -4.85 47.79 7.06
CA ILE A 67 -4.15 46.53 7.34
C ILE A 67 -2.68 46.87 7.67
N ASP A 68 -2.36 47.09 8.95
CA ASP A 68 -0.98 47.21 9.40
C ASP A 68 -0.24 45.88 9.14
N ARG A 69 0.73 45.98 8.25
CA ARG A 69 1.56 44.90 7.71
C ARG A 69 2.87 44.90 8.49
N SER A 70 3.27 43.78 9.08
CA SER A 70 4.72 43.61 9.29
C SER A 70 5.25 42.19 9.16
N ASN A 71 4.47 41.11 9.28
CA ASN A 71 4.97 39.79 8.90
C ASN A 71 3.86 38.75 8.67
N GLY A 72 3.81 38.15 7.47
CA GLY A 72 2.86 37.08 7.14
C GLY A 72 3.02 35.79 7.97
N PHE A 73 3.97 35.78 8.92
CA PHE A 73 4.29 34.66 9.79
C PHE A 73 3.90 34.89 11.26
N ALA A 74 3.02 35.86 11.59
CA ALA A 74 2.44 35.96 12.94
C ALA A 74 1.89 34.58 13.41
N PRO A 75 2.14 34.14 14.66
CA PRO A 75 2.66 34.89 15.80
C PRO A 75 4.20 35.09 15.83
N PHE A 76 4.94 34.62 14.83
CA PHE A 76 6.38 34.80 14.73
C PHE A 76 6.77 36.18 14.16
N ALA A 77 7.89 36.71 14.63
CA ALA A 77 8.36 38.05 14.27
C ALA A 77 8.89 38.15 12.84
N SER A 78 9.42 37.06 12.27
CA SER A 78 9.94 37.00 10.89
C SER A 78 9.73 35.60 10.27
N GLU A 79 9.96 35.45 8.96
CA GLU A 79 10.06 34.11 8.35
C GLU A 79 11.18 33.29 9.00
N LEU A 80 12.34 33.90 9.25
CA LEU A 80 13.48 33.21 9.87
C LEU A 80 13.13 32.71 11.28
N ASP A 81 12.43 33.52 12.07
CA ASP A 81 11.92 33.18 13.40
C ASP A 81 11.01 31.94 13.35
N TRP A 82 10.12 31.89 12.35
CA TRP A 82 9.27 30.74 12.06
C TRP A 82 10.08 29.51 11.60
N ARG A 83 11.02 29.65 10.67
CA ARG A 83 11.80 28.51 10.13
C ARG A 83 12.63 27.82 11.21
N ILE A 84 13.20 28.60 12.15
CA ILE A 84 13.90 28.04 13.31
C ILE A 84 12.91 27.35 14.24
N ALA A 85 11.73 27.92 14.50
CA ALA A 85 10.68 27.27 15.29
C ALA A 85 10.23 25.93 14.68
N GLU A 86 9.95 25.93 13.37
CA GLU A 86 9.59 24.74 12.59
C GLU A 86 10.68 23.66 12.68
N TRP A 87 11.95 24.05 12.52
CA TRP A 87 13.10 23.16 12.66
C TRP A 87 13.21 22.55 14.06
N VAL A 88 13.08 23.34 15.12
CA VAL A 88 13.13 22.84 16.51
C VAL A 88 12.03 21.81 16.75
N VAL A 89 10.82 22.05 16.25
CA VAL A 89 9.70 21.13 16.44
C VAL A 89 9.88 19.84 15.64
N LYS A 90 10.38 19.93 14.39
CA LYS A 90 10.60 18.76 13.52
C LYS A 90 11.78 17.89 13.96
N GLU A 91 12.92 18.51 14.27
CA GLU A 91 14.16 17.79 14.64
C GLU A 91 14.21 17.44 16.13
N GLY A 92 13.47 18.15 16.98
CA GLY A 92 13.36 17.87 18.41
C GLY A 92 14.69 17.87 19.17
N PRO A 93 15.54 18.92 19.06
CA PRO A 93 16.74 19.00 19.87
C PRO A 93 16.39 19.00 21.36
N GLY A 94 17.26 18.45 22.19
CA GLY A 94 17.03 18.42 23.64
C GLY A 94 16.83 19.85 24.17
N HIS A 95 15.81 20.06 25.02
CA HIS A 95 15.41 21.39 25.51
C HIS A 95 16.60 22.24 25.98
N LYS A 96 17.46 21.66 26.84
CA LYS A 96 18.66 22.34 27.35
C LYS A 96 19.72 22.62 26.28
N ALA A 97 19.78 21.81 25.21
CA ALA A 97 20.72 22.03 24.12
C ALA A 97 20.30 23.24 23.28
N PHE A 98 19.00 23.37 23.03
CA PHE A 98 18.46 24.54 22.35
C PHE A 98 18.58 25.81 23.19
N ASP A 99 18.28 25.74 24.50
CA ASP A 99 18.47 26.89 25.40
C ASP A 99 19.94 27.35 25.40
N ARG A 100 20.91 26.42 25.46
CA ARG A 100 22.34 26.76 25.36
C ARG A 100 22.74 27.40 24.03
N LEU A 101 22.09 27.05 22.92
CA LEU A 101 22.32 27.69 21.62
C LEU A 101 21.84 29.15 21.67
N LEU A 102 20.67 29.39 22.27
CA LEU A 102 20.09 30.72 22.41
C LEU A 102 20.85 31.60 23.42
N ASP A 103 21.53 31.00 24.40
CA ASP A 103 22.39 31.70 25.36
C ASP A 103 23.72 32.18 24.77
N ILE A 104 24.12 31.73 23.58
CA ILE A 104 25.35 32.20 22.93
C ILE A 104 25.18 33.69 22.57
N PRO A 105 26.05 34.60 23.06
CA PRO A 105 25.90 36.04 22.84
C PRO A 105 25.80 36.40 21.36
N GLY A 106 24.76 37.16 21.01
CA GLY A 106 24.52 37.63 19.64
C GLY A 106 23.77 36.67 18.73
N VAL A 107 23.52 35.40 19.11
CA VAL A 107 22.79 34.45 18.26
C VAL A 107 21.33 34.87 18.09
N ARG A 108 20.64 35.20 19.19
CA ARG A 108 19.23 35.59 19.16
C ARG A 108 19.00 36.88 18.38
N GLU A 109 19.85 37.87 18.62
CA GLU A 109 19.79 39.17 17.97
C GLU A 109 20.08 39.07 16.48
N LYS A 110 21.09 38.27 16.08
CA LYS A 110 21.43 38.06 14.66
C LYS A 110 20.37 37.27 13.90
N LEU A 111 19.68 36.34 14.56
CA LEU A 111 18.61 35.55 13.96
C LEU A 111 17.23 36.21 14.08
N GLY A 112 17.10 37.30 14.84
CA GLY A 112 15.84 38.02 15.03
C GLY A 112 14.74 37.18 15.69
N LEU A 113 15.11 36.33 16.66
CA LEU A 113 14.18 35.37 17.28
C LEU A 113 13.27 36.03 18.32
N SER A 114 11.97 35.73 18.28
CA SER A 114 10.97 36.28 19.21
C SER A 114 10.97 35.60 20.58
N TYR A 115 11.69 34.49 20.74
CA TYR A 115 11.80 33.71 21.96
C TYR A 115 13.22 33.69 22.54
N SER A 116 13.31 33.52 23.86
CA SER A 116 14.57 33.45 24.61
C SER A 116 15.02 32.06 25.03
N ASN A 117 14.10 31.10 24.99
CA ASN A 117 14.31 29.72 25.39
C ASN A 117 13.20 28.87 24.76
N ILE A 118 13.30 27.56 24.91
CA ILE A 118 12.32 26.63 24.36
C ILE A 118 10.91 26.81 24.96
N ARG A 119 10.81 27.29 26.20
CA ARG A 119 9.52 27.56 26.84
C ARG A 119 8.82 28.74 26.17
N GLY A 120 9.55 29.82 25.87
CA GLY A 120 9.03 30.97 25.11
C GLY A 120 8.60 30.58 23.70
N LEU A 121 9.40 29.76 23.02
CA LEU A 121 9.03 29.20 21.71
C LEU A 121 7.72 28.40 21.80
N HIS A 122 7.61 27.51 22.79
CA HIS A 122 6.40 26.72 23.00
C HIS A 122 5.17 27.59 23.30
N GLN A 123 5.31 28.70 24.04
CA GLN A 123 4.21 29.64 24.29
C GLN A 123 3.70 30.26 22.99
N ILE A 124 4.61 30.69 22.10
CA ILE A 124 4.25 31.25 20.79
C ILE A 124 3.56 30.19 19.92
N ILE A 125 4.08 28.94 19.91
CA ILE A 125 3.41 27.85 19.20
C ILE A 125 2.03 27.58 19.79
N ASP A 126 1.87 27.66 21.11
CA ASP A 126 0.59 27.39 21.77
C ASP A 126 -0.48 28.45 21.40
N GLU A 127 -0.09 29.64 20.94
CA GLU A 127 -1.00 30.68 20.37
C GLU A 127 -1.54 30.31 18.98
N ILE A 128 -0.88 29.42 18.25
CA ILE A 128 -1.38 28.90 16.98
C ILE A 128 -2.65 28.08 17.27
N PRO A 129 -3.74 28.25 16.50
CA PRO A 129 -4.97 27.48 16.69
C PRO A 129 -4.76 25.99 16.57
N ASP A 130 -5.48 25.24 17.40
CA ASP A 130 -5.54 23.79 17.24
C ASP A 130 -6.15 23.42 15.89
N ARG A 131 -5.53 22.43 15.26
CA ARG A 131 -6.01 21.83 14.01
C ARG A 131 -7.44 21.29 14.15
N ALA A 132 -7.76 20.70 15.29
CA ALA A 132 -9.09 20.26 15.67
C ALA A 132 -9.30 20.48 17.18
N THR A 133 -10.41 21.12 17.55
CA THR A 133 -10.65 21.49 18.95
C THR A 133 -10.77 20.26 19.84
N ALA A 134 -9.91 20.19 20.85
CA ALA A 134 -10.02 19.26 21.96
C ALA A 134 -10.96 19.81 23.04
N GLN A 135 -11.68 18.93 23.73
CA GLN A 135 -12.45 19.26 24.92
C GLN A 135 -12.08 18.33 26.07
N MET A 136 -11.96 18.91 27.26
CA MET A 136 -11.92 18.17 28.51
C MET A 136 -13.29 17.55 28.73
N ARG A 137 -13.41 16.26 28.44
CA ARG A 137 -14.57 15.44 28.81
C ARG A 137 -14.28 14.76 30.14
N SER A 138 -15.27 14.11 30.76
CA SER A 138 -15.13 13.36 32.02
C SER A 138 -14.20 12.13 31.95
N THR A 139 -13.33 12.08 30.93
CA THR A 139 -12.15 11.22 30.81
C THR A 139 -10.96 11.89 31.52
N PRO A 140 -9.97 11.12 32.00
CA PRO A 140 -8.76 11.69 32.61
C PRO A 140 -7.89 12.52 31.63
N TYR A 141 -8.21 12.54 30.33
CA TYR A 141 -7.44 13.23 29.28
C TYR A 141 -8.36 13.97 28.31
N ASP A 142 -7.83 15.02 27.68
CA ASP A 142 -8.51 15.77 26.62
C ASP A 142 -8.79 14.89 25.41
N THR A 143 -9.98 15.04 24.82
CA THR A 143 -10.41 14.28 23.63
C THR A 143 -10.81 15.25 22.52
N VAL A 144 -10.38 14.97 21.30
CA VAL A 144 -10.79 15.74 20.12
C VAL A 144 -12.23 15.38 19.77
N ILE A 145 -13.06 16.38 19.56
CA ILE A 145 -14.45 16.16 19.16
C ILE A 145 -14.47 15.62 17.71
N PRO A 146 -15.07 14.46 17.41
CA PRO A 146 -14.95 13.87 16.08
C PRO A 146 -15.37 14.78 14.90
N TRP A 147 -16.42 15.60 15.06
CA TRP A 147 -16.84 16.49 13.98
C TRP A 147 -15.89 17.68 13.75
N THR A 148 -15.08 18.09 14.75
CA THR A 148 -14.01 19.10 14.53
C THR A 148 -12.88 18.50 13.73
N ALA A 149 -12.51 17.25 14.00
CA ALA A 149 -11.54 16.49 13.21
C ALA A 149 -12.00 16.35 11.74
N ILE A 150 -13.27 16.02 11.51
CA ILE A 150 -13.84 15.93 10.15
C ILE A 150 -13.79 17.28 9.43
N ARG A 151 -14.17 18.38 10.10
CA ARG A 151 -14.07 19.74 9.54
C ARG A 151 -12.62 20.10 9.19
N SER A 152 -11.66 19.67 9.99
CA SER A 152 -10.24 19.91 9.75
C SER A 152 -9.72 19.16 8.53
N LEU A 153 -10.06 17.87 8.39
CA LEU A 153 -9.65 17.04 7.26
C LEU A 153 -10.22 17.53 5.93
N LEU A 154 -11.54 17.80 5.89
CA LEU A 154 -12.21 18.29 4.68
C LEU A 154 -11.89 19.75 4.37
N GLY A 155 -11.55 20.53 5.40
CA GLY A 155 -11.24 21.95 5.31
C GLY A 155 -9.78 22.25 4.95
N ASN A 156 -8.93 21.25 4.71
CA ASN A 156 -7.52 21.44 4.38
C ASN A 156 -7.35 21.82 2.90
N PRO A 157 -6.88 23.04 2.56
CA PRO A 157 -6.64 23.49 1.20
C PRO A 157 -5.64 22.64 0.45
N ALA A 158 -4.64 22.08 1.13
CA ALA A 158 -3.65 21.20 0.51
C ALA A 158 -4.28 19.94 -0.10
N HIS A 159 -5.39 19.48 0.47
CA HIS A 159 -6.12 18.29 -0.02
C HIS A 159 -7.33 18.67 -0.88
N ALA A 160 -7.63 19.96 -1.06
CA ALA A 160 -8.88 20.42 -1.64
C ALA A 160 -9.18 19.81 -3.01
N LYS A 161 -8.14 19.63 -3.83
CA LYS A 161 -8.24 19.03 -5.16
C LYS A 161 -8.51 17.53 -5.09
N ASN A 162 -8.02 16.83 -4.08
CA ASN A 162 -8.13 15.37 -4.01
C ASN A 162 -9.35 14.89 -3.20
N ILE A 163 -10.08 15.79 -2.53
CA ILE A 163 -11.26 15.40 -1.73
C ILE A 163 -12.44 15.05 -2.64
N VAL A 164 -13.01 13.86 -2.44
CA VAL A 164 -14.21 13.38 -3.12
C VAL A 164 -15.43 13.50 -2.21
N TYR A 165 -16.51 14.12 -2.73
CA TYR A 165 -17.75 14.36 -1.98
C TYR A 165 -18.95 13.51 -2.41
N ALA A 166 -18.82 12.77 -3.51
CA ALA A 166 -19.88 11.93 -4.07
C ALA A 166 -19.30 10.58 -4.52
N PRO A 167 -20.09 9.50 -4.48
CA PRO A 167 -19.66 8.20 -4.99
C PRO A 167 -19.49 8.24 -6.50
N LYS A 168 -18.62 7.35 -6.99
CA LYS A 168 -18.25 7.24 -8.40
C LYS A 168 -18.21 5.78 -8.79
N ARG A 169 -18.82 5.42 -9.93
CA ARG A 169 -18.70 4.10 -10.52
C ARG A 169 -17.67 4.16 -11.65
N ILE A 170 -16.72 3.22 -11.64
CA ILE A 170 -15.67 3.10 -12.66
C ILE A 170 -15.86 1.77 -13.39
N PHE A 171 -15.66 1.77 -14.70
CA PHE A 171 -15.74 0.59 -15.54
C PHE A 171 -14.51 0.53 -16.45
N SER A 172 -13.99 -0.67 -16.70
CA SER A 172 -12.81 -0.91 -17.55
C SER A 172 -13.12 -0.94 -19.05
N SER A 173 -14.36 -0.63 -19.43
CA SER A 173 -14.81 -0.63 -20.82
C SER A 173 -15.94 0.36 -21.03
N ARG A 174 -16.01 0.90 -22.26
CA ARG A 174 -17.11 1.76 -22.74
C ARG A 174 -18.49 1.11 -22.65
N MET A 175 -18.53 -0.22 -22.68
CA MET A 175 -19.76 -1.00 -22.55
C MET A 175 -20.29 -1.06 -21.12
N LYS A 176 -19.51 -0.62 -20.12
CA LYS A 176 -19.87 -0.61 -18.69
C LYS A 176 -20.25 -2.00 -18.14
N ASP A 177 -19.66 -3.04 -18.71
CA ASP A 177 -19.89 -4.44 -18.38
C ASP A 177 -19.05 -4.91 -17.19
N ASN A 178 -17.86 -4.33 -16.98
CA ASN A 178 -16.95 -4.71 -15.91
C ASN A 178 -16.66 -3.55 -14.96
N ARG A 179 -17.20 -3.64 -13.74
CA ARG A 179 -17.05 -2.61 -12.69
C ARG A 179 -15.71 -2.75 -11.98
N VAL A 180 -15.07 -1.61 -11.78
CA VAL A 180 -13.78 -1.47 -11.11
C VAL A 180 -13.96 -0.94 -9.69
N TYR A 181 -13.19 -1.51 -8.75
CA TYR A 181 -13.12 -1.16 -7.33
C TYR A 181 -11.68 -0.79 -6.99
N ASN A 182 -11.47 0.43 -6.52
CA ASN A 182 -10.17 0.94 -6.09
C ASN A 182 -10.35 1.72 -4.77
N GLU A 183 -10.82 2.96 -4.83
CA GLU A 183 -11.03 3.81 -3.66
C GLU A 183 -12.38 3.57 -2.97
N MET A 184 -12.56 4.07 -1.74
CA MET A 184 -13.81 3.87 -0.99
C MET A 184 -15.06 4.43 -1.70
N TRP A 185 -14.91 5.52 -2.47
CA TRP A 185 -16.00 6.08 -3.28
C TRP A 185 -16.39 5.24 -4.50
N THR A 186 -15.56 4.25 -4.86
CA THR A 186 -15.88 3.27 -5.91
C THR A 186 -16.66 2.06 -5.39
N GLY A 187 -16.62 1.85 -4.06
CA GLY A 187 -17.32 0.78 -3.38
C GLY A 187 -18.85 0.97 -3.36
N LYS A 188 -19.58 -0.16 -3.32
CA LYS A 188 -21.04 -0.19 -3.28
C LYS A 188 -21.61 0.43 -2.00
N TRP A 189 -20.86 0.41 -0.90
CA TRP A 189 -21.31 0.96 0.39
C TRP A 189 -21.59 2.46 0.30
N TRP A 190 -20.69 3.22 -0.33
CA TRP A 190 -20.86 4.67 -0.42
C TRP A 190 -22.13 5.02 -1.18
N SER A 191 -22.33 4.47 -2.39
CA SER A 191 -23.56 4.70 -3.15
C SER A 191 -24.82 4.33 -2.38
N ALA A 192 -24.81 3.19 -1.66
CA ALA A 192 -25.96 2.76 -0.86
C ALA A 192 -26.28 3.73 0.29
N VAL A 193 -25.27 4.17 1.05
CA VAL A 193 -25.48 5.11 2.15
C VAL A 193 -25.83 6.50 1.65
N GLN A 194 -25.20 6.96 0.58
CA GLN A 194 -25.44 8.26 -0.04
C GLN A 194 -26.88 8.40 -0.53
N ALA A 195 -27.49 7.31 -1.05
CA ALA A 195 -28.88 7.28 -1.47
C ALA A 195 -29.90 7.44 -0.32
N GLU A 196 -29.51 7.08 0.92
CA GLU A 196 -30.34 7.24 2.12
C GLU A 196 -30.21 8.64 2.75
N LEU A 197 -29.31 9.48 2.26
CA LEU A 197 -29.13 10.85 2.75
C LEU A 197 -30.15 11.81 2.12
N PRO A 198 -30.49 12.91 2.82
CA PRO A 198 -31.28 13.99 2.22
C PRO A 198 -30.64 14.51 0.93
N GLN A 199 -31.48 14.88 -0.05
CA GLN A 199 -31.01 15.38 -1.34
C GLN A 199 -30.02 16.53 -1.17
N GLY A 200 -28.89 16.44 -1.87
CA GLY A 200 -27.80 17.42 -1.79
C GLY A 200 -26.83 17.25 -0.62
N GLY A 201 -27.09 16.32 0.30
CA GLY A 201 -26.14 15.94 1.36
C GLY A 201 -24.87 15.30 0.79
N ALA A 202 -23.73 15.57 1.41
CA ALA A 202 -22.47 14.90 1.11
C ALA A 202 -22.14 13.88 2.19
N LEU A 203 -21.82 12.64 1.83
CA LEU A 203 -21.36 11.65 2.79
C LEU A 203 -19.91 11.92 3.23
N ALA A 204 -19.63 11.78 4.53
CA ALA A 204 -18.27 11.64 5.04
C ALA A 204 -18.10 10.23 5.63
N PRO A 205 -17.52 9.26 4.88
CA PRO A 205 -17.23 7.94 5.39
C PRO A 205 -16.16 8.04 6.48
N VAL A 206 -16.54 7.88 7.74
CA VAL A 206 -15.63 7.91 8.89
C VAL A 206 -14.94 6.56 9.00
N ILE A 207 -13.61 6.57 9.03
CA ILE A 207 -12.77 5.41 9.27
C ILE A 207 -12.15 5.57 10.66
N ILE A 208 -12.43 4.63 11.55
CA ILE A 208 -11.87 4.59 12.90
C ILE A 208 -10.86 3.45 12.98
N ALA A 209 -9.75 3.67 13.66
CA ALA A 209 -8.83 2.58 14.01
C ALA A 209 -8.39 2.69 15.46
N THR A 210 -8.23 1.54 16.09
CA THR A 210 -7.73 1.42 17.45
C THR A 210 -6.78 0.23 17.52
N ASP A 211 -5.58 0.44 18.04
CA ASP A 211 -4.70 -0.66 18.41
C ASP A 211 -3.87 -0.28 19.64
N LYS A 212 -3.67 -1.26 20.52
CA LYS A 212 -2.95 -1.06 21.77
C LYS A 212 -1.46 -1.30 21.54
N THR A 213 -0.69 -0.23 21.60
CA THR A 213 0.76 -0.27 21.34
C THR A 213 1.60 -0.21 22.62
N GLN A 214 2.74 -0.90 22.63
CA GLN A 214 3.70 -0.85 23.73
C GLN A 214 4.64 0.36 23.57
N LEU A 215 4.84 1.11 24.65
CA LEU A 215 5.72 2.30 24.68
C LEU A 215 7.16 1.97 25.10
N THR A 216 7.37 0.87 25.83
CA THR A 216 8.70 0.42 26.29
C THR A 216 8.93 -1.06 25.99
N GLN A 217 10.14 -1.43 25.57
CA GLN A 217 10.49 -2.82 25.20
C GLN A 217 11.06 -3.65 26.37
N PHE A 218 11.65 -3.04 27.42
CA PHE A 218 12.45 -3.79 28.41
C PHE A 218 12.21 -3.45 29.89
N SER A 219 11.32 -2.52 30.26
CA SER A 219 10.92 -2.30 31.66
C SER A 219 9.63 -1.47 31.80
N GLY A 220 8.73 -1.86 32.71
CA GLY A 220 7.58 -1.04 33.17
C GLY A 220 6.21 -1.28 32.52
N SER A 221 6.11 -2.14 31.48
CA SER A 221 4.87 -2.44 30.74
C SER A 221 3.95 -1.23 30.51
N LYS A 222 4.51 -0.13 29.97
CA LYS A 222 3.72 1.05 29.59
C LYS A 222 3.18 0.86 28.18
N SER A 223 1.91 1.18 27.99
CA SER A 223 1.20 1.05 26.72
C SER A 223 0.33 2.27 26.49
N ALA A 224 0.15 2.65 25.23
CA ALA A 224 -0.85 3.61 24.80
C ALA A 224 -1.94 2.88 24.01
N TYR A 225 -3.15 3.43 24.03
CA TYR A 225 -4.24 2.89 23.24
C TYR A 225 -4.92 4.02 22.43
N PRO A 226 -4.28 4.48 21.34
CA PRO A 226 -4.78 5.56 20.51
C PRO A 226 -6.07 5.22 19.77
N VAL A 227 -6.91 6.23 19.55
CA VAL A 227 -8.08 6.20 18.67
C VAL A 227 -7.84 7.14 17.50
N TYR A 228 -7.73 6.61 16.30
CA TYR A 228 -7.49 7.37 15.08
C TYR A 228 -8.78 7.61 14.30
N LEU A 229 -8.86 8.77 13.64
CA LEU A 229 -9.92 9.10 12.68
C LEU A 229 -9.32 9.57 11.35
N THR A 230 -9.83 9.02 10.26
CA THR A 230 -9.63 9.53 8.89
C THR A 230 -10.94 9.39 8.10
N LEU A 231 -10.95 9.82 6.84
CA LEU A 231 -12.13 9.87 6.00
C LEU A 231 -11.92 9.13 4.69
N GLY A 232 -12.92 8.38 4.24
CA GLY A 232 -12.96 7.78 2.91
C GLY A 232 -13.01 8.81 1.77
N ASN A 233 -13.29 10.08 2.07
CA ASN A 233 -13.23 11.19 1.12
C ASN A 233 -11.81 11.51 0.62
N LEU A 234 -10.78 11.03 1.34
CA LEU A 234 -9.38 11.24 0.99
C LEU A 234 -8.81 9.98 0.32
N PRO A 235 -8.05 10.14 -0.79
CA PRO A 235 -7.38 9.02 -1.43
C PRO A 235 -6.55 8.19 -0.46
N LYS A 236 -6.53 6.87 -0.66
CA LYS A 236 -5.74 5.96 0.18
C LYS A 236 -4.25 6.30 0.16
N ALA A 237 -3.73 6.82 -0.95
CA ALA A 237 -2.34 7.28 -1.08
C ALA A 237 -2.00 8.42 -0.11
N LEU A 238 -2.90 9.38 0.10
CA LEU A 238 -2.70 10.47 1.07
C LEU A 238 -2.82 9.94 2.51
N ARG A 239 -3.82 9.08 2.78
CA ARG A 239 -4.03 8.51 4.12
C ARG A 239 -2.84 7.70 4.62
N ARG A 240 -2.10 7.03 3.73
CA ARG A 240 -0.91 6.24 4.06
C ARG A 240 0.36 7.03 4.35
N LYS A 241 0.42 8.30 3.98
CA LYS A 241 1.58 9.15 4.20
C LYS A 241 1.36 10.00 5.46
N PRO A 242 2.03 9.70 6.60
CA PRO A 242 1.84 10.47 7.83
C PRO A 242 2.14 11.97 7.65
N THR A 243 3.04 12.31 6.72
CA THR A 243 3.41 13.67 6.35
C THR A 243 2.31 14.47 5.68
N GLU A 244 1.31 13.81 5.07
CA GLU A 244 0.12 14.48 4.51
C GLU A 244 -0.90 14.85 5.60
N ASN A 245 -0.66 14.43 6.84
CA ASN A 245 -1.55 14.70 7.97
C ASN A 245 -3.02 14.27 7.72
N ALA A 246 -3.28 13.31 6.83
CA ALA A 246 -4.63 12.86 6.47
C ALA A 246 -5.34 12.01 7.55
N CYS A 247 -4.78 11.94 8.75
CA CYS A 247 -5.34 11.26 9.92
C CYS A 247 -5.19 12.14 11.18
N ILE A 248 -6.14 12.02 12.12
CA ILE A 248 -6.18 12.76 13.38
C ILE A 248 -6.30 11.77 14.55
N LEU A 249 -5.53 11.99 15.61
CA LEU A 249 -5.68 11.29 16.88
C LEU A 249 -6.85 11.89 17.68
N LEU A 250 -7.90 11.12 17.95
CA LEU A 250 -9.03 11.58 18.76
C LEU A 250 -8.76 11.56 20.26
N GLY A 251 -7.87 10.68 20.71
CA GLY A 251 -7.46 10.56 22.10
C GLY A 251 -6.87 9.19 22.41
N TYR A 252 -6.46 8.98 23.66
CA TYR A 252 -6.00 7.70 24.17
C TYR A 252 -7.03 7.07 25.10
N LEU A 253 -7.33 5.79 24.90
CA LEU A 253 -8.10 4.98 25.84
C LEU A 253 -7.24 4.61 27.05
N SER A 254 -7.89 4.46 28.21
CA SER A 254 -7.19 4.00 29.41
C SER A 254 -6.57 2.62 29.20
N CYS A 255 -5.29 2.52 29.54
CA CYS A 255 -4.54 1.27 29.55
C CYS A 255 -4.41 0.66 30.95
N ASP A 256 -5.05 1.28 31.95
CA ASP A 256 -4.87 0.93 33.35
C ASP A 256 -5.39 -0.48 33.63
N LYS A 257 -4.57 -1.24 34.36
CA LYS A 257 -4.96 -2.58 34.77
C LYS A 257 -5.95 -2.44 35.92
N ILE A 258 -7.19 -2.90 35.71
CA ILE A 258 -8.16 -3.06 36.80
C ILE A 258 -7.51 -3.91 37.92
N VAL A 259 -7.55 -3.40 39.16
CA VAL A 259 -7.02 -4.09 40.34
C VAL A 259 -7.71 -5.46 40.47
N ARG A 260 -6.92 -6.53 40.34
CA ARG A 260 -7.44 -7.91 40.26
C ARG A 260 -7.81 -8.51 41.61
N LYS A 261 -7.52 -7.82 42.72
CA LYS A 261 -7.71 -8.37 44.08
C LYS A 261 -9.18 -8.68 44.33
N GLY A 262 -9.50 -9.95 44.55
CA GLY A 262 -10.87 -10.42 44.84
C GLY A 262 -11.79 -10.55 43.61
N LEU A 263 -11.29 -10.43 42.37
CA LEU A 263 -12.11 -10.54 41.16
C LEU A 263 -11.75 -11.79 40.35
N SER A 264 -12.77 -12.45 39.77
CA SER A 264 -12.55 -13.53 38.81
C SER A 264 -11.95 -13.00 37.50
N LYS A 265 -11.26 -13.85 36.73
CA LYS A 265 -10.73 -13.50 35.40
C LYS A 265 -11.83 -12.99 34.46
N GLN A 266 -13.02 -13.58 34.54
CA GLN A 266 -14.18 -13.22 33.73
C GLN A 266 -14.71 -11.84 34.12
N THR A 267 -14.82 -11.53 35.40
CA THR A 267 -15.24 -10.19 35.87
C THR A 267 -14.26 -9.11 35.44
N VAL A 268 -12.95 -9.38 35.52
CA VAL A 268 -11.92 -8.44 35.02
C VAL A 268 -12.06 -8.22 33.52
N LYS A 269 -12.24 -9.29 32.73
CA LYS A 269 -12.48 -9.19 31.28
C LYS A 269 -13.72 -8.36 30.98
N SER A 270 -14.86 -8.69 31.59
CA SER A 270 -16.13 -7.97 31.41
C SER A 270 -15.99 -6.48 31.75
N ARG A 271 -15.33 -6.13 32.87
CA ARG A 271 -15.09 -4.73 33.23
C ARG A 271 -14.19 -4.00 32.23
N ASN A 272 -13.14 -4.64 31.72
CA ASN A 272 -12.30 -4.04 30.66
C ASN A 272 -13.10 -3.77 29.39
N GLN A 273 -13.96 -4.71 28.97
CA GLN A 273 -14.83 -4.51 27.81
C GLN A 273 -15.82 -3.37 28.05
N LYS A 274 -16.47 -3.32 29.21
CA LYS A 274 -17.36 -2.21 29.59
C LYS A 274 -16.63 -0.87 29.58
N LEU A 275 -15.42 -0.81 30.10
CA LEU A 275 -14.57 0.39 30.09
C LEU A 275 -14.25 0.83 28.66
N PHE A 276 -13.89 -0.11 27.78
CA PHE A 276 -13.64 0.16 26.37
C PHE A 276 -14.88 0.76 25.68
N HIS A 277 -16.04 0.10 25.73
CA HIS A 277 -17.26 0.58 25.09
C HIS A 277 -17.72 1.92 25.68
N ARG A 278 -17.56 2.13 27.00
CA ARG A 278 -17.88 3.42 27.62
C ARG A 278 -16.94 4.53 27.12
N SER A 279 -15.65 4.26 27.02
CA SER A 279 -14.65 5.24 26.55
C SER A 279 -14.86 5.59 25.08
N MET A 280 -15.05 4.58 24.22
CA MET A 280 -15.38 4.76 22.81
C MET A 280 -16.68 5.54 22.62
N ARG A 281 -17.69 5.29 23.47
CA ARG A 281 -18.95 6.05 23.47
C ARG A 281 -18.70 7.53 23.78
N LEU A 282 -17.93 7.83 24.83
CA LEU A 282 -17.62 9.22 25.19
C LEU A 282 -16.91 9.97 24.07
N ILE A 283 -16.04 9.30 23.32
CA ILE A 283 -15.33 9.91 22.18
C ILE A 283 -16.28 10.08 20.98
N LEU A 284 -16.97 9.02 20.56
CA LEU A 284 -17.68 8.97 19.27
C LEU A 284 -19.17 9.34 19.31
N GLU A 285 -19.79 9.47 20.48
CA GLU A 285 -21.22 9.86 20.60
C GLU A 285 -21.62 11.12 19.81
N PRO A 286 -20.77 12.18 19.69
CA PRO A 286 -21.09 13.33 18.84
C PRO A 286 -21.37 12.99 17.37
N LEU A 287 -20.84 11.87 16.85
CA LEU A 287 -21.11 11.42 15.49
C LEU A 287 -22.56 10.98 15.29
N ILE A 288 -23.27 10.59 16.35
CA ILE A 288 -24.68 10.17 16.24
C ILE A 288 -25.55 11.33 15.77
N ALA A 289 -25.46 12.48 16.45
CA ALA A 289 -26.22 13.67 16.08
C ALA A 289 -25.73 14.22 14.73
N ALA A 290 -24.41 14.29 14.53
CA ALA A 290 -23.83 14.79 13.29
C ALA A 290 -24.23 13.94 12.07
N GLY A 291 -24.26 12.61 12.19
CA GLY A 291 -24.66 11.70 11.13
C GLY A 291 -26.17 11.68 10.84
N LYS A 292 -27.01 12.06 11.81
CA LYS A 292 -28.47 12.17 11.63
C LYS A 292 -28.88 13.48 10.99
N SER A 293 -28.34 14.59 11.48
CA SER A 293 -28.76 15.94 11.07
C SER A 293 -27.85 16.57 10.02
N GLY A 294 -26.66 16.01 9.80
CA GLY A 294 -25.62 16.61 8.99
C GLY A 294 -25.03 17.88 9.63
N ILE A 295 -23.78 18.16 9.32
CA ILE A 295 -23.05 19.35 9.77
C ILE A 295 -22.66 20.21 8.57
N GLU A 296 -22.71 21.53 8.71
CA GLU A 296 -22.10 22.39 7.71
C GLU A 296 -20.58 22.34 7.83
N VAL A 297 -19.93 22.06 6.71
CA VAL A 297 -18.47 22.01 6.58
C VAL A 297 -18.06 22.92 5.44
N THR A 298 -17.10 23.81 5.70
CA THR A 298 -16.41 24.54 4.64
C THR A 298 -15.25 23.67 4.17
N GLY A 299 -15.30 23.22 2.92
CA GLY A 299 -14.22 22.46 2.31
C GLY A 299 -12.98 23.32 2.07
N GLY A 300 -11.84 22.69 1.83
CA GLY A 300 -10.59 23.38 1.45
C GLY A 300 -10.71 24.16 0.12
N ASP A 301 -11.74 23.86 -0.67
CA ASP A 301 -12.13 24.57 -1.89
C ASP A 301 -13.00 25.82 -1.64
N GLY A 302 -13.30 26.14 -0.38
CA GLY A 302 -14.12 27.28 0.00
C GLY A 302 -15.62 27.04 -0.08
N CYS A 303 -16.06 25.92 -0.66
CA CYS A 303 -17.47 25.58 -0.77
C CYS A 303 -18.00 25.09 0.59
N VAL A 304 -19.20 25.55 0.96
CA VAL A 304 -19.91 25.02 2.14
C VAL A 304 -20.87 23.92 1.71
N ARG A 305 -20.76 22.75 2.35
CA ARG A 305 -21.60 21.57 2.10
C ARG A 305 -22.26 21.09 3.39
N ARG A 306 -23.44 20.49 3.27
CA ARG A 306 -24.05 19.72 4.36
C ARG A 306 -23.45 18.32 4.33
N VAL A 307 -22.57 18.03 5.28
CA VAL A 307 -21.84 16.76 5.36
C VAL A 307 -22.46 15.86 6.42
N PHE A 308 -22.65 14.58 6.11
CA PHE A 308 -23.17 13.55 7.00
C PHE A 308 -22.06 12.56 7.36
N PRO A 309 -21.45 12.66 8.57
CA PRO A 309 -20.49 11.68 9.04
C PRO A 309 -21.16 10.34 9.37
N ILE A 310 -20.78 9.27 8.67
CA ILE A 310 -21.28 7.91 8.91
C ILE A 310 -20.09 6.98 9.10
N LEU A 311 -20.13 6.11 10.12
CA LEU A 311 -19.07 5.13 10.37
C LEU A 311 -19.06 4.09 9.25
N ALA A 312 -18.01 4.11 8.43
CA ALA A 312 -17.86 3.27 7.26
C ALA A 312 -17.00 2.03 7.55
N SER A 313 -15.85 2.25 8.19
CA SER A 313 -14.89 1.19 8.50
C SER A 313 -14.35 1.34 9.91
N TYR A 314 -14.17 0.20 10.58
CA TYR A 314 -13.47 0.09 11.85
C TYR A 314 -12.30 -0.88 11.68
N VAL A 315 -11.09 -0.33 11.64
CA VAL A 315 -9.84 -1.06 11.37
C VAL A 315 -9.26 -1.57 12.69
N ALA A 316 -9.21 -2.88 12.82
CA ALA A 316 -8.84 -3.58 14.06
C ALA A 316 -8.37 -5.01 13.75
N ASP A 317 -7.53 -5.57 14.61
CA ASP A 317 -7.13 -6.98 14.54
C ASP A 317 -8.25 -7.93 15.04
N TYR A 318 -8.11 -9.25 14.89
CA TYR A 318 -9.20 -10.18 15.22
C TYR A 318 -9.72 -10.09 16.68
N PRO A 319 -8.86 -10.16 17.72
CA PRO A 319 -9.30 -9.95 19.10
C PRO A 319 -10.07 -8.64 19.31
N GLU A 320 -9.61 -7.56 18.69
CA GLU A 320 -10.23 -6.25 18.81
C GLU A 320 -11.53 -6.14 17.99
N GLN A 321 -11.60 -6.75 16.80
CA GLN A 321 -12.85 -6.89 16.03
C GLN A 321 -13.94 -7.62 16.85
N CYS A 322 -13.57 -8.66 17.61
CA CYS A 322 -14.50 -9.31 18.53
C CYS A 322 -14.96 -8.38 19.66
N LEU A 323 -14.05 -7.56 20.22
CA LEU A 323 -14.38 -6.58 21.24
C LEU A 323 -15.36 -5.54 20.71
N VAL A 324 -14.95 -4.83 19.65
CA VAL A 324 -15.69 -3.74 19.02
C VAL A 324 -17.06 -4.22 18.51
N GLY A 325 -17.07 -5.37 17.82
CA GLY A 325 -18.24 -6.01 17.22
C GLY A 325 -19.20 -6.70 18.19
N CYS A 326 -18.90 -6.73 19.49
CA CYS A 326 -19.62 -7.53 20.47
C CYS A 326 -19.73 -9.01 20.08
N ALA A 327 -18.72 -9.56 19.40
CA ALA A 327 -18.69 -10.98 19.04
C ALA A 327 -17.93 -11.79 20.11
N LYS A 328 -18.41 -13.00 20.39
CA LYS A 328 -17.67 -13.91 21.27
C LYS A 328 -16.35 -14.29 20.63
N TYR A 329 -15.28 -14.17 21.40
CA TYR A 329 -13.93 -14.59 20.98
C TYR A 329 -13.93 -16.06 20.55
N GLY A 330 -13.32 -16.36 19.41
CA GLY A 330 -13.33 -17.68 18.79
C GLY A 330 -14.42 -17.86 17.72
N THR A 331 -15.32 -16.88 17.51
CA THR A 331 -16.34 -16.90 16.45
C THR A 331 -16.06 -15.86 15.36
N CYS A 332 -16.91 -15.82 14.33
CA CYS A 332 -16.81 -14.79 13.28
C CYS A 332 -17.44 -13.47 13.74
N PRO A 333 -16.74 -12.32 13.62
CA PRO A 333 -17.31 -11.02 13.96
C PRO A 333 -18.27 -10.47 12.88
N LYS A 334 -18.28 -11.04 11.66
CA LYS A 334 -19.11 -10.59 10.55
C LYS A 334 -20.39 -11.42 10.35
N CYS A 335 -20.38 -12.70 10.74
CA CYS A 335 -21.51 -13.61 10.56
C CYS A 335 -21.83 -14.40 11.85
N GLN A 336 -22.97 -15.06 11.87
CA GLN A 336 -23.52 -15.77 13.04
C GLN A 336 -22.97 -17.21 13.17
N ARG A 337 -21.85 -17.55 12.51
CA ARG A 337 -21.23 -18.89 12.62
C ARG A 337 -20.62 -19.10 14.01
N SER A 338 -20.95 -20.23 14.63
CA SER A 338 -20.33 -20.67 15.87
C SER A 338 -18.90 -21.15 15.65
N ALA A 339 -18.11 -21.22 16.73
CA ALA A 339 -16.73 -21.67 16.68
C ALA A 339 -16.57 -23.11 16.17
N ALA A 340 -17.62 -23.94 16.23
CA ALA A 340 -17.58 -25.36 15.85
C ALA A 340 -17.68 -25.62 14.34
N VAL A 341 -18.14 -24.63 13.57
CA VAL A 341 -18.46 -24.77 12.13
C VAL A 341 -17.79 -23.69 11.27
N LEU A 342 -16.72 -23.07 11.77
CA LEU A 342 -15.96 -22.05 11.03
C LEU A 342 -15.23 -22.60 9.79
N GLN A 343 -15.00 -23.92 9.75
CA GLN A 343 -14.39 -24.57 8.61
C GLN A 343 -15.30 -24.68 7.39
N ASP A 344 -16.60 -24.43 7.52
CA ASP A 344 -17.55 -24.53 6.40
C ASP A 344 -17.09 -23.63 5.24
N PRO A 345 -17.28 -24.07 3.98
CA PRO A 345 -16.84 -23.32 2.80
C PRO A 345 -17.71 -22.10 2.51
N GLU A 346 -18.85 -21.97 3.18
CA GLU A 346 -19.81 -20.89 2.98
C GLU A 346 -19.93 -20.02 4.24
N PRO A 347 -20.08 -18.69 4.08
CA PRO A 347 -20.34 -17.80 5.21
C PRO A 347 -21.66 -18.16 5.90
N GLY A 348 -21.82 -17.77 7.16
CA GLY A 348 -23.13 -17.82 7.81
C GLY A 348 -23.97 -16.57 7.54
N THR A 349 -25.16 -16.54 8.12
CA THR A 349 -26.00 -15.34 8.13
C THR A 349 -25.22 -14.13 8.65
N PRO A 350 -25.22 -12.99 7.94
CA PRO A 350 -24.56 -11.78 8.40
C PRO A 350 -25.08 -11.34 9.77
N ARG A 351 -24.20 -10.78 10.61
CA ARG A 351 -24.63 -10.10 11.84
C ARG A 351 -25.21 -8.74 11.47
N SER A 352 -26.33 -8.37 12.09
CA SER A 352 -26.90 -7.02 12.00
C SER A 352 -26.87 -6.31 13.35
N THR A 353 -26.98 -4.98 13.29
CA THR A 353 -27.14 -4.11 14.46
C THR A 353 -28.36 -4.55 15.27
N GLU A 354 -29.48 -4.79 14.58
CA GLU A 354 -30.77 -5.16 15.17
C GLU A 354 -30.69 -6.53 15.85
N TRP A 355 -30.06 -7.50 15.20
CA TRP A 355 -29.89 -8.84 15.77
C TRP A 355 -29.02 -8.80 17.03
N THR A 356 -27.86 -8.13 16.97
CA THR A 356 -26.93 -8.06 18.10
C THR A 356 -27.56 -7.34 19.29
N LEU A 357 -28.25 -6.21 19.06
CA LEU A 357 -28.96 -5.49 20.11
C LEU A 357 -30.17 -6.27 20.63
N GLY A 358 -30.87 -7.04 19.79
CA GLY A 358 -31.95 -7.92 20.19
C GLY A 358 -31.48 -9.02 21.15
N VAL A 359 -30.33 -9.64 20.88
CA VAL A 359 -29.71 -10.61 21.79
C VAL A 359 -29.36 -9.97 23.12
N ILE A 360 -28.76 -8.78 23.11
CA ILE A 360 -28.41 -8.05 24.34
C ILE A 360 -29.68 -7.70 25.14
N ALA A 361 -30.72 -7.17 24.49
CA ALA A 361 -31.98 -6.82 25.14
C ALA A 361 -32.69 -8.04 25.74
N ALA A 362 -32.62 -9.20 25.09
CA ALA A 362 -33.13 -10.46 25.64
C ALA A 362 -32.28 -10.96 26.83
N ALA A 363 -30.97 -10.78 26.77
CA ALA A 363 -30.06 -11.09 27.87
C ALA A 363 -30.29 -10.17 29.08
N GLU A 364 -30.66 -8.90 28.87
CA GLU A 364 -30.95 -7.94 29.95
C GLU A 364 -32.19 -8.32 30.77
N GLN A 365 -33.06 -9.20 30.25
CA GLN A 365 -34.20 -9.76 31.00
C GLN A 365 -33.78 -10.84 32.03
N GLN A 366 -32.53 -11.27 32.01
CA GLN A 366 -32.01 -12.26 32.95
C GLN A 366 -31.81 -11.65 34.36
N LYS A 367 -32.03 -12.46 35.40
CA LYS A 367 -32.07 -11.95 36.80
C LYS A 367 -30.71 -11.60 37.38
N THR A 368 -29.63 -12.14 36.83
CA THR A 368 -28.26 -12.00 37.36
C THR A 368 -27.25 -11.72 36.25
N GLU A 369 -26.15 -11.06 36.59
CA GLU A 369 -25.06 -10.76 35.63
C GLU A 369 -24.44 -12.03 35.03
N ASN A 370 -24.42 -13.14 35.77
CA ASN A 370 -23.94 -14.43 35.25
C ASN A 370 -24.91 -14.99 34.19
N GLN A 371 -26.21 -14.96 34.46
CA GLN A 371 -27.21 -15.41 33.48
C GLN A 371 -27.24 -14.51 32.24
N PHE A 372 -27.08 -13.19 32.40
CA PHE A 372 -26.89 -12.25 31.29
C PHE A 372 -25.69 -12.66 30.42
N HIS A 373 -24.57 -12.96 31.08
CA HIS A 373 -23.35 -13.36 30.39
C HIS A 373 -23.51 -14.68 29.65
N ASP A 374 -24.08 -15.70 30.31
CA ASP A 374 -24.22 -17.03 29.74
C ASP A 374 -25.18 -17.02 28.54
N TYR A 375 -26.31 -16.30 28.63
CA TYR A 375 -27.22 -16.10 27.51
C TYR A 375 -26.52 -15.45 26.30
N CYS A 376 -25.75 -14.38 26.52
CA CYS A 376 -25.00 -13.74 25.44
C CYS A 376 -24.02 -14.73 24.78
N MET A 377 -23.29 -15.51 25.58
CA MET A 377 -22.27 -16.44 25.08
C MET A 377 -22.86 -17.64 24.34
N GLU A 378 -24.06 -18.09 24.70
CA GLU A 378 -24.83 -19.10 23.97
C GLU A 378 -25.24 -18.62 22.58
N GLN A 379 -25.52 -17.32 22.44
CA GLN A 379 -25.83 -16.65 21.18
C GLN A 379 -24.60 -16.12 20.44
N GLU A 380 -23.38 -16.49 20.87
CA GLU A 380 -22.12 -16.05 20.27
C GLU A 380 -21.90 -14.52 20.29
N VAL A 381 -22.52 -13.83 21.26
CA VAL A 381 -22.43 -12.38 21.51
C VAL A 381 -21.62 -12.14 22.79
N ALA A 382 -20.78 -11.12 22.79
CA ALA A 382 -20.06 -10.69 23.98
C ALA A 382 -21.01 -9.99 24.95
N ALA A 383 -20.89 -10.31 26.25
CA ALA A 383 -21.76 -9.82 27.31
C ALA A 383 -21.53 -8.32 27.63
N ILE A 384 -22.08 -7.45 26.78
CA ILE A 384 -21.91 -5.99 26.81
C ILE A 384 -23.29 -5.33 26.79
N HIS A 385 -23.68 -4.72 27.91
CA HIS A 385 -24.99 -4.07 28.07
C HIS A 385 -25.21 -2.94 27.05
N LYS A 386 -24.21 -2.07 26.86
CA LYS A 386 -24.36 -0.88 26.00
C LYS A 386 -23.18 -0.74 25.03
N PRO A 387 -23.27 -1.34 23.82
CA PRO A 387 -22.27 -1.15 22.78
C PRO A 387 -22.14 0.33 22.39
N PHE A 388 -20.93 0.84 22.14
CA PHE A 388 -20.72 2.27 21.87
C PHE A 388 -21.43 2.75 20.61
N TRP A 389 -21.53 1.87 19.60
CA TRP A 389 -22.15 2.10 18.30
C TRP A 389 -23.69 2.04 18.32
N GLN A 390 -24.31 1.71 19.45
CA GLN A 390 -25.77 1.72 19.57
C GLN A 390 -26.35 3.09 19.20
N GLY A 391 -27.22 3.16 18.19
CA GLY A 391 -27.87 4.39 17.75
C GLY A 391 -27.10 5.20 16.71
N PHE A 392 -25.95 4.71 16.22
CA PHE A 392 -25.28 5.29 15.06
C PHE A 392 -26.18 5.17 13.82
N PRO A 393 -26.35 6.23 13.02
CA PRO A 393 -27.19 6.20 11.83
C PRO A 393 -26.51 5.42 10.70
N LEU A 394 -27.30 4.70 9.89
CA LEU A 394 -26.87 4.03 8.65
C LEU A 394 -25.62 3.15 8.81
N THR A 395 -25.40 2.62 10.03
CA THR A 395 -24.18 1.88 10.40
C THR A 395 -24.56 0.46 10.82
N ASN A 396 -24.00 -0.52 10.12
CA ASN A 396 -23.89 -1.90 10.62
C ASN A 396 -22.42 -2.16 10.94
N LEU A 397 -22.11 -2.30 12.23
CA LEU A 397 -20.73 -2.46 12.65
C LEU A 397 -20.12 -3.76 12.10
N ALA A 398 -20.85 -4.87 12.05
CA ALA A 398 -20.32 -6.13 11.54
C ALA A 398 -19.87 -6.03 10.07
N THR A 399 -20.59 -5.26 9.25
CA THR A 399 -20.16 -4.93 7.89
C THR A 399 -18.95 -4.00 7.89
N SER A 400 -18.92 -3.03 8.80
CA SER A 400 -17.85 -2.03 8.95
C SER A 400 -16.54 -2.62 9.48
N LEU A 401 -16.55 -3.80 10.09
CA LEU A 401 -15.33 -4.54 10.45
C LEU A 401 -14.68 -5.06 9.18
N THR A 402 -13.66 -4.35 8.72
CA THR A 402 -13.00 -4.63 7.44
C THR A 402 -11.94 -5.74 7.59
N PRO A 403 -11.67 -6.51 6.52
CA PRO A 403 -10.58 -7.48 6.51
C PRO A 403 -9.22 -6.80 6.68
N ASP A 404 -8.25 -7.56 7.18
CA ASP A 404 -6.92 -7.06 7.51
C ASP A 404 -5.80 -7.95 6.97
N VAL A 405 -5.03 -7.42 6.01
CA VAL A 405 -3.97 -8.16 5.31
C VAL A 405 -2.85 -8.56 6.28
N LEU A 406 -2.42 -7.64 7.15
CA LEU A 406 -1.29 -7.93 8.04
C LEU A 406 -1.62 -8.99 9.10
N HIS A 407 -2.62 -8.76 9.96
CA HIS A 407 -2.89 -9.61 11.11
C HIS A 407 -3.74 -10.85 10.78
N GLN A 408 -4.61 -10.78 9.77
CA GLN A 408 -5.41 -11.94 9.35
C GLN A 408 -4.69 -12.80 8.31
N LEU A 409 -4.12 -12.20 7.25
CA LEU A 409 -3.45 -12.98 6.21
C LEU A 409 -2.02 -13.36 6.63
N TYR A 410 -1.10 -12.41 6.74
CA TYR A 410 0.32 -12.72 6.94
C TYR A 410 0.65 -13.24 8.35
N GLN A 411 0.26 -12.54 9.41
CA GLN A 411 0.48 -12.96 10.79
C GLN A 411 -0.57 -13.98 11.28
N GLY A 412 -1.54 -14.30 10.42
CA GLY A 412 -2.63 -15.22 10.72
C GLY A 412 -2.57 -16.50 9.90
N VAL A 413 -3.21 -16.48 8.74
CA VAL A 413 -3.34 -17.61 7.80
C VAL A 413 -1.98 -18.12 7.36
N PHE A 414 -1.12 -17.25 6.85
CA PHE A 414 0.22 -17.62 6.37
C PHE A 414 1.12 -18.10 7.50
N LYS A 415 1.05 -17.47 8.69
CA LYS A 415 1.74 -17.97 9.90
C LYS A 415 1.37 -19.42 10.21
N HIS A 416 0.08 -19.78 10.16
CA HIS A 416 -0.35 -21.16 10.34
C HIS A 416 0.15 -22.08 9.23
N LEU A 417 0.08 -21.64 7.97
CA LEU A 417 0.55 -22.40 6.82
C LEU A 417 2.03 -22.76 6.93
N VAL A 418 2.90 -21.81 7.31
CA VAL A 418 4.33 -22.06 7.55
C VAL A 418 4.52 -23.10 8.64
N GLY A 419 3.80 -22.98 9.77
CA GLY A 419 3.88 -23.97 10.85
C GLY A 419 3.44 -25.37 10.41
N TRP A 420 2.41 -25.47 9.57
CA TRP A 420 1.98 -26.75 9.00
C TRP A 420 3.01 -27.34 8.04
N CYS A 421 3.65 -26.50 7.22
CA CYS A 421 4.74 -26.94 6.34
C CYS A 421 5.93 -27.45 7.14
N GLN A 422 6.32 -26.75 8.22
CA GLN A 422 7.37 -27.21 9.15
C GLN A 422 7.02 -28.56 9.77
N SER A 423 5.76 -28.81 10.15
CA SER A 423 5.34 -30.13 10.66
C SER A 423 5.40 -31.23 9.59
N LEU A 424 5.24 -30.91 8.31
CA LEU A 424 5.26 -31.88 7.21
C LEU A 424 6.68 -32.32 6.82
N MET A 425 7.68 -31.44 6.93
CA MET A 425 9.04 -31.72 6.47
C MET A 425 10.13 -31.56 7.51
N THR A 426 9.80 -31.14 8.74
CA THR A 426 10.68 -30.63 9.82
C THR A 426 11.15 -29.17 9.61
N PRO A 427 11.34 -28.39 10.70
CA PRO A 427 11.95 -27.06 10.62
C PRO A 427 13.34 -27.06 9.98
N GLU A 428 14.16 -28.06 10.27
CA GLU A 428 15.55 -28.15 9.80
C GLU A 428 15.63 -28.33 8.29
N GLU A 429 14.76 -29.17 7.71
CA GLU A 429 14.65 -29.37 6.26
C GLU A 429 14.17 -28.11 5.54
N LEU A 430 13.13 -27.46 6.08
CA LEU A 430 12.63 -26.21 5.49
C LEU A 430 13.73 -25.14 5.48
N ASP A 431 14.45 -25.00 6.59
CA ASP A 431 15.57 -24.06 6.68
C ASP A 431 16.73 -24.43 5.75
N ALA A 432 17.03 -25.73 5.58
CA ALA A 432 18.04 -26.19 4.63
C ALA A 432 17.69 -25.77 3.20
N ARG A 433 16.45 -25.94 2.79
CA ARG A 433 15.98 -25.53 1.46
C ARG A 433 16.00 -24.03 1.27
N ILE A 434 15.59 -23.27 2.27
CA ILE A 434 15.64 -21.80 2.23
C ILE A 434 17.08 -21.29 2.07
N ARG A 435 18.05 -21.93 2.74
CA ARG A 435 19.48 -21.59 2.60
C ARG A 435 20.07 -21.92 1.22
N CYS A 436 19.47 -22.86 0.50
CA CYS A 436 19.93 -23.26 -0.84
C CYS A 436 19.36 -22.38 -1.96
N LEU A 437 18.42 -21.47 -1.65
CA LEU A 437 17.89 -20.55 -2.66
C LEU A 437 18.99 -19.59 -3.13
N PRO A 438 19.23 -19.46 -4.44
CA PRO A 438 20.18 -18.48 -4.94
C PRO A 438 19.70 -17.06 -4.58
N PRO A 439 20.62 -16.12 -4.31
CA PRO A 439 20.27 -14.71 -4.23
C PRO A 439 19.54 -14.28 -5.51
N ALA A 440 18.39 -13.64 -5.35
CA ALA A 440 17.57 -13.18 -6.47
C ALA A 440 17.01 -11.79 -6.16
N PHE A 441 16.81 -10.99 -7.21
CA PHE A 441 16.28 -9.64 -7.08
C PHE A 441 14.87 -9.65 -6.46
N GLY A 442 14.61 -8.74 -5.52
CA GLY A 442 13.32 -8.66 -4.81
C GLY A 442 13.05 -9.76 -3.78
N ILE A 443 13.98 -10.71 -3.58
CA ILE A 443 13.84 -11.81 -2.62
C ILE A 443 14.79 -11.61 -1.45
N ARG A 444 14.25 -11.64 -0.22
CA ARG A 444 15.08 -11.63 1.00
C ARG A 444 15.71 -13.00 1.20
N HIS A 445 17.03 -13.02 1.33
CA HIS A 445 17.78 -14.23 1.67
C HIS A 445 17.80 -14.46 3.20
N PHE A 446 17.59 -15.69 3.63
CA PHE A 446 17.59 -16.09 5.06
C PHE A 446 18.75 -17.06 5.34
N PRO A 447 19.98 -16.57 5.59
CA PRO A 447 21.17 -17.41 5.67
C PRO A 447 21.17 -18.39 6.84
N LYS A 448 20.39 -18.10 7.89
CA LYS A 448 20.20 -18.98 9.06
C LYS A 448 18.87 -19.74 9.02
N GLY A 449 18.17 -19.72 7.88
CA GLY A 449 16.79 -20.17 7.80
C GLY A 449 15.81 -19.22 8.51
N VAL A 450 14.56 -19.66 8.63
CA VAL A 450 13.45 -18.89 9.22
C VAL A 450 13.08 -19.39 10.61
N SER A 451 13.43 -20.63 10.98
CA SER A 451 13.02 -21.20 12.27
C SER A 451 13.70 -20.55 13.47
N VAL A 452 14.85 -19.89 13.28
CA VAL A 452 15.56 -19.14 14.33
C VAL A 452 14.96 -17.76 14.63
N LEU A 453 14.04 -17.27 13.79
CA LEU A 453 13.50 -15.93 13.92
C LEU A 453 12.48 -15.87 15.07
N SER A 454 12.78 -15.06 16.08
CA SER A 454 11.82 -14.68 17.13
C SER A 454 11.19 -13.33 16.79
N GLN A 455 9.90 -13.15 17.08
CA GLN A 455 9.17 -11.89 16.82
C GLN A 455 9.15 -11.48 15.34
N ILE A 456 8.83 -12.43 14.46
CA ILE A 456 8.80 -12.26 13.00
C ILE A 456 7.88 -11.09 12.60
N SER A 457 8.42 -10.10 11.88
CA SER A 457 7.69 -8.91 11.41
C SER A 457 6.73 -9.23 10.24
N GLY A 458 5.86 -8.26 9.90
CA GLY A 458 5.04 -8.32 8.69
C GLY A 458 5.89 -8.44 7.42
N SER A 459 6.93 -7.60 7.28
CA SER A 459 7.84 -7.63 6.13
C SER A 459 8.60 -8.95 5.99
N GLU A 460 8.98 -9.57 7.12
CA GLU A 460 9.57 -10.91 7.12
C GLU A 460 8.57 -11.98 6.65
N ARG A 461 7.30 -11.90 7.08
CA ARG A 461 6.25 -12.81 6.60
C ARG A 461 5.99 -12.64 5.09
N LYS A 462 5.93 -11.40 4.59
CA LYS A 462 5.81 -11.11 3.15
C LYS A 462 6.96 -11.74 2.37
N ALA A 463 8.20 -11.58 2.85
CA ALA A 463 9.37 -12.20 2.24
C ALA A 463 9.33 -13.74 2.26
N MET A 464 8.91 -14.35 3.36
CA MET A 464 8.73 -15.80 3.46
C MET A 464 7.68 -16.32 2.47
N ALA A 465 6.59 -15.58 2.24
CA ALA A 465 5.53 -15.98 1.31
C ALA A 465 6.03 -16.10 -0.14
N ARG A 466 6.96 -15.23 -0.54
CA ARG A 466 7.57 -15.23 -1.88
C ARG A 466 8.39 -16.50 -2.17
N ILE A 467 8.99 -17.10 -1.14
CA ILE A 467 9.90 -18.25 -1.29
C ILE A 467 9.30 -19.59 -0.87
N LEU A 468 8.20 -19.58 -0.10
CA LEU A 468 7.67 -20.79 0.54
C LEU A 468 7.41 -21.88 -0.49
N LEU A 469 6.68 -21.58 -1.57
CA LEU A 469 6.22 -22.59 -2.53
C LEU A 469 7.40 -23.36 -3.16
N GLY A 470 8.48 -22.66 -3.56
CA GLY A 470 9.68 -23.28 -4.11
C GLY A 470 10.35 -24.25 -3.13
N CYS A 471 10.31 -23.93 -1.83
CA CYS A 471 10.83 -24.80 -0.78
C CYS A 471 9.97 -26.06 -0.55
N LEU A 472 8.71 -26.10 -1.01
CA LEU A 472 7.83 -27.25 -0.80
C LEU A 472 7.94 -28.32 -1.90
N ILE A 473 8.40 -27.94 -3.10
CA ILE A 473 8.41 -28.80 -4.29
C ILE A 473 9.28 -30.05 -4.05
N GLY A 474 8.74 -31.21 -4.44
CA GLY A 474 9.42 -32.50 -4.29
C GLY A 474 9.45 -33.06 -2.86
N ARG A 475 8.94 -32.32 -1.85
CA ARG A 475 8.90 -32.79 -0.45
C ARG A 475 7.50 -33.13 0.04
N ILE A 476 6.49 -32.37 -0.39
CA ILE A 476 5.08 -32.62 -0.07
C ILE A 476 4.31 -33.01 -1.34
N PRO A 477 3.25 -33.83 -1.23
CA PRO A 477 2.41 -34.21 -2.37
C PRO A 477 1.76 -33.01 -3.06
N SER A 478 1.44 -33.16 -4.35
CA SER A 478 0.79 -32.13 -5.17
C SER A 478 -0.46 -31.54 -4.54
N LYS A 479 -1.26 -32.34 -3.83
CA LYS A 479 -2.44 -31.88 -3.07
C LYS A 479 -2.08 -30.84 -2.01
N GLY A 480 -0.99 -31.06 -1.26
CA GLY A 480 -0.49 -30.10 -0.27
C GLY A 480 0.07 -28.84 -0.91
N ILE A 481 0.81 -28.98 -2.02
CA ILE A 481 1.32 -27.85 -2.80
C ILE A 481 0.16 -26.99 -3.32
N ALA A 482 -0.87 -27.61 -3.89
CA ALA A 482 -2.06 -26.91 -4.40
C ALA A 482 -2.79 -26.15 -3.29
N ALA A 483 -2.92 -26.72 -2.10
CA ALA A 483 -3.51 -26.03 -0.94
C ALA A 483 -2.66 -24.82 -0.50
N CYS A 484 -1.33 -24.95 -0.45
CA CYS A 484 -0.44 -23.84 -0.10
C CYS A 484 -0.49 -22.73 -1.15
N ARG A 485 -0.42 -23.09 -2.44
CA ARG A 485 -0.53 -22.17 -3.57
C ARG A 485 -1.85 -21.41 -3.53
N ALA A 486 -2.97 -22.10 -3.33
CA ALA A 486 -4.29 -21.47 -3.25
C ALA A 486 -4.35 -20.34 -2.21
N ILE A 487 -3.76 -20.55 -1.03
CA ILE A 487 -3.68 -19.51 0.01
C ILE A 487 -2.74 -18.39 -0.41
N LEU A 488 -1.57 -18.69 -1.00
CA LEU A 488 -0.65 -17.66 -1.49
C LEU A 488 -1.29 -16.80 -2.59
N ASP A 489 -1.95 -17.43 -3.57
CA ASP A 489 -2.68 -16.75 -4.64
C ASP A 489 -3.76 -15.83 -4.04
N PHE A 490 -4.52 -16.31 -3.07
CA PHE A 490 -5.51 -15.48 -2.37
C PHE A 490 -4.87 -14.27 -1.67
N ILE A 491 -3.72 -14.47 -0.99
CA ILE A 491 -3.01 -13.40 -0.28
C ILE A 491 -2.51 -12.33 -1.26
N TYR A 492 -1.95 -12.74 -2.40
CA TYR A 492 -1.47 -11.79 -3.41
C TYR A 492 -2.61 -11.06 -4.08
N LEU A 493 -3.68 -11.77 -4.48
CA LEU A 493 -4.86 -11.14 -5.06
C LEU A 493 -5.51 -10.15 -4.10
N ALA A 494 -5.60 -10.46 -2.81
CA ALA A 494 -6.19 -9.56 -1.80
C ALA A 494 -5.45 -8.22 -1.65
N GLN A 495 -4.22 -8.11 -2.16
CA GLN A 495 -3.38 -6.91 -2.10
C GLN A 495 -3.40 -6.07 -3.38
N TYR A 496 -4.14 -6.48 -4.41
CA TYR A 496 -4.26 -5.67 -5.61
C TYR A 496 -4.82 -4.30 -5.26
N SER A 497 -4.21 -3.26 -5.83
CA SER A 497 -4.60 -1.85 -5.67
C SER A 497 -5.85 -1.50 -6.49
N THR A 498 -6.19 -2.33 -7.47
CA THR A 498 -7.43 -2.28 -8.25
C THR A 498 -8.01 -3.69 -8.42
N HIS A 499 -9.33 -3.78 -8.28
CA HIS A 499 -10.09 -4.99 -8.54
C HIS A 499 -11.21 -4.75 -9.55
N ASP A 500 -11.56 -5.79 -10.26
CA ASP A 500 -12.73 -5.88 -11.12
C ASP A 500 -13.46 -7.21 -10.82
N GLU A 501 -14.55 -7.53 -11.50
CA GLU A 501 -15.27 -8.79 -11.20
C GLU A 501 -14.46 -10.04 -11.59
N GLY A 502 -13.53 -9.93 -12.55
CA GLY A 502 -12.63 -11.02 -12.96
C GLY A 502 -11.59 -11.39 -11.89
N THR A 503 -10.85 -10.40 -11.39
CA THR A 503 -9.87 -10.57 -10.31
C THR A 503 -10.54 -11.01 -9.00
N LEU A 504 -11.75 -10.52 -8.70
CA LEU A 504 -12.56 -11.01 -7.58
C LEU A 504 -12.98 -12.47 -7.77
N ALA A 505 -13.32 -12.90 -9.00
CA ALA A 505 -13.59 -14.30 -9.30
C ALA A 505 -12.33 -15.16 -9.09
N CYS A 506 -11.14 -14.68 -9.46
CA CYS A 506 -9.88 -15.37 -9.16
C CYS A 506 -9.69 -15.60 -7.65
N MET A 507 -10.06 -14.63 -6.79
CA MET A 507 -10.02 -14.82 -5.33
C MET A 507 -10.98 -15.92 -4.87
N VAL A 508 -12.19 -15.97 -5.42
CA VAL A 508 -13.17 -17.02 -5.12
C VAL A 508 -12.65 -18.39 -5.58
N GLU A 509 -12.05 -18.47 -6.77
CA GLU A 509 -11.46 -19.72 -7.28
C GLU A 509 -10.26 -20.18 -6.44
N ALA A 510 -9.43 -19.25 -5.94
CA ALA A 510 -8.37 -19.57 -5.00
C ALA A 510 -8.92 -20.19 -3.71
N LEU A 511 -10.03 -19.68 -3.16
CA LEU A 511 -10.70 -20.30 -2.01
C LEU A 511 -11.29 -21.67 -2.33
N LYS A 512 -11.95 -21.84 -3.48
CA LYS A 512 -12.45 -23.16 -3.92
C LYS A 512 -11.31 -24.17 -4.04
N LEU A 513 -10.16 -23.76 -4.59
CA LEU A 513 -8.98 -24.60 -4.69
C LEU A 513 -8.42 -24.95 -3.31
N TRP A 514 -8.43 -24.01 -2.36
CA TRP A 514 -8.09 -24.27 -0.96
C TRP A 514 -9.04 -25.32 -0.35
N HIS A 515 -10.36 -25.13 -0.43
CA HIS A 515 -11.34 -26.05 0.13
C HIS A 515 -11.24 -27.46 -0.46
N LYS A 516 -10.97 -27.58 -1.77
CA LYS A 516 -10.76 -28.86 -2.47
C LYS A 516 -9.54 -29.64 -1.95
N ASN A 517 -8.49 -28.94 -1.51
CA ASN A 517 -7.20 -29.56 -1.22
C ASN A 517 -6.81 -29.60 0.26
N ARG A 518 -7.36 -28.72 1.11
CA ARG A 518 -6.96 -28.53 2.51
C ARG A 518 -7.03 -29.80 3.37
N ASP A 519 -7.91 -30.75 3.06
CA ASP A 519 -8.04 -32.01 3.80
C ASP A 519 -6.75 -32.85 3.80
N TYR A 520 -5.83 -32.53 2.90
CA TYR A 520 -4.46 -33.03 2.97
C TYR A 520 -3.81 -32.82 4.35
N PHE A 521 -3.96 -31.64 4.97
CA PHE A 521 -3.37 -31.41 6.29
C PHE A 521 -4.05 -32.20 7.43
N ILE A 522 -5.30 -32.62 7.24
CA ILE A 522 -6.01 -33.52 8.17
C ILE A 522 -5.50 -34.95 8.00
N THR A 523 -5.49 -35.44 6.76
CA THR A 523 -5.00 -36.79 6.43
C THR A 523 -3.52 -36.99 6.79
N ALA A 524 -2.70 -35.94 6.63
CA ALA A 524 -1.30 -35.90 7.08
C ALA A 524 -1.13 -35.72 8.59
N ARG A 525 -2.23 -35.68 9.37
CA ARG A 525 -2.26 -35.52 10.84
C ARG A 525 -1.60 -34.25 11.37
N VAL A 526 -1.47 -33.22 10.53
CA VAL A 526 -0.97 -31.89 10.92
C VAL A 526 -2.06 -31.08 11.61
N ARG A 527 -3.33 -31.32 11.23
CA ARG A 527 -4.51 -30.64 11.77
C ARG A 527 -5.64 -31.63 12.04
N LYS A 528 -6.55 -31.22 12.93
CA LYS A 528 -7.81 -31.94 13.22
C LYS A 528 -9.00 -31.34 12.48
N ASP A 529 -8.99 -30.01 12.32
CA ASP A 529 -10.05 -29.21 11.72
C ASP A 529 -9.46 -27.89 11.18
N PHE A 530 -10.30 -27.10 10.53
CA PHE A 530 -9.99 -25.72 10.13
C PHE A 530 -10.93 -24.70 10.78
N ASN A 531 -11.40 -24.97 12.00
CA ASN A 531 -12.26 -24.08 12.77
C ASN A 531 -11.46 -22.91 13.35
N ILE A 532 -10.85 -22.13 12.46
CA ILE A 532 -9.95 -21.04 12.77
C ILE A 532 -10.59 -19.75 12.23
N PRO A 533 -10.93 -18.77 13.09
CA PRO A 533 -11.61 -17.55 12.66
C PRO A 533 -10.91 -16.81 11.51
N LYS A 534 -9.57 -16.81 11.49
CA LYS A 534 -8.75 -16.19 10.45
C LYS A 534 -8.83 -16.88 9.09
N PHE A 535 -9.12 -18.19 9.04
CA PHE A 535 -9.39 -18.89 7.78
C PHE A 535 -10.83 -18.65 7.33
N HIS A 536 -11.78 -18.62 8.27
CA HIS A 536 -13.18 -18.29 7.95
C HIS A 536 -13.32 -16.87 7.41
N SER A 537 -12.54 -15.91 7.92
CA SER A 537 -12.58 -14.51 7.46
C SER A 537 -12.25 -14.32 5.98
N LEU A 538 -11.55 -15.28 5.35
CA LEU A 538 -11.24 -15.23 3.91
C LEU A 538 -12.51 -15.12 3.05
N LEU A 539 -13.61 -15.74 3.50
CA LEU A 539 -14.91 -15.70 2.83
C LEU A 539 -15.51 -14.28 2.76
N HIS A 540 -15.01 -13.34 3.56
CA HIS A 540 -15.56 -11.98 3.64
C HIS A 540 -14.74 -10.93 2.86
N TYR A 541 -13.61 -11.29 2.26
CA TYR A 541 -12.74 -10.33 1.55
C TYR A 541 -13.42 -9.77 0.30
N VAL A 542 -13.91 -10.64 -0.57
CA VAL A 542 -14.53 -10.24 -1.86
C VAL A 542 -15.69 -9.28 -1.63
N ASP A 543 -16.58 -9.59 -0.68
CA ASP A 543 -17.70 -8.71 -0.34
C ASP A 543 -17.22 -7.40 0.28
N SER A 544 -16.18 -7.43 1.11
CA SER A 544 -15.63 -6.19 1.68
C SER A 544 -14.97 -5.32 0.60
N ILE A 545 -14.31 -5.91 -0.40
CA ILE A 545 -13.73 -5.18 -1.53
C ILE A 545 -14.83 -4.52 -2.36
N ARG A 546 -15.89 -5.25 -2.69
CA ARG A 546 -17.05 -4.71 -3.40
C ARG A 546 -17.71 -3.56 -2.63
N MET A 547 -17.75 -3.64 -1.30
CA MET A 547 -18.39 -2.64 -0.46
C MET A 547 -17.53 -1.40 -0.24
N PHE A 548 -16.23 -1.55 0.01
CA PHE A 548 -15.38 -0.48 0.53
C PHE A 548 -14.15 -0.14 -0.33
N GLY A 549 -14.01 -0.76 -1.51
CA GLY A 549 -12.79 -0.67 -2.32
C GLY A 549 -11.72 -1.66 -1.87
N THR A 550 -10.55 -1.58 -2.49
CA THR A 550 -9.41 -2.50 -2.25
C THR A 550 -8.94 -2.47 -0.80
N THR A 551 -8.32 -3.57 -0.33
CA THR A 551 -8.04 -3.80 1.11
C THR A 551 -7.11 -2.77 1.74
N ASP A 552 -6.26 -2.19 0.91
CA ASP A 552 -5.31 -1.15 1.23
C ASP A 552 -6.01 0.19 1.60
N ASN A 553 -7.33 0.31 1.42
CA ASN A 553 -8.16 1.38 1.99
C ASN A 553 -8.35 1.29 3.51
N TYR A 554 -8.20 0.11 4.11
CA TYR A 554 -8.62 -0.15 5.49
C TYR A 554 -7.73 -1.20 6.19
N ASN A 555 -6.48 -1.33 5.74
CA ASN A 555 -5.46 -2.21 6.31
C ASN A 555 -4.87 -1.60 7.60
N THR A 556 -4.52 -2.44 8.58
CA THR A 556 -3.94 -2.00 9.85
C THR A 556 -2.52 -1.43 9.72
N GLU A 557 -1.76 -1.83 8.69
CA GLU A 557 -0.38 -1.37 8.43
C GLU A 557 -0.25 0.16 8.44
N MET A 558 -1.23 0.86 7.85
CA MET A 558 -1.28 2.32 7.84
C MET A 558 -1.28 2.90 9.25
N PHE A 559 -2.06 2.33 10.17
CA PHE A 559 -2.20 2.83 11.54
C PHE A 559 -1.04 2.37 12.45
N GLU A 560 -0.43 1.21 12.18
CA GLU A 560 0.78 0.79 12.89
C GLU A 560 1.91 1.81 12.73
N ARG A 561 2.05 2.40 11.53
CA ARG A 561 3.01 3.48 11.29
C ARG A 561 2.70 4.70 12.16
N LEU A 562 1.42 5.05 12.30
CA LEU A 562 0.99 6.17 13.14
C LEU A 562 1.30 5.96 14.63
N HIS A 563 1.48 4.73 15.12
CA HIS A 563 1.97 4.51 16.50
C HIS A 563 3.36 5.10 16.73
N ILE A 564 4.21 5.18 15.70
CA ILE A 564 5.53 5.78 15.82
C ILE A 564 5.37 7.26 16.12
N ASP A 565 4.60 7.97 15.29
CA ASP A 565 4.46 9.42 15.36
C ASP A 565 3.56 9.86 16.52
N PHE A 566 2.40 9.21 16.65
CA PHE A 566 1.37 9.58 17.63
C PHE A 566 1.48 8.89 18.98
N ALA A 567 2.44 7.99 19.22
CA ALA A 567 2.59 7.39 20.55
C ALA A 567 4.06 7.30 20.99
N LYS A 568 4.91 6.65 20.19
CA LYS A 568 6.30 6.38 20.58
C LYS A 568 7.15 7.66 20.63
N LYS A 569 7.04 8.57 19.65
CA LYS A 569 7.75 9.86 19.67
C LYS A 569 7.27 10.75 20.82
N GLY A 570 5.96 10.91 20.99
CA GLY A 570 5.40 11.66 22.13
C GLY A 570 5.85 11.10 23.49
N TRP A 571 5.84 9.77 23.65
CA TRP A 571 6.34 9.13 24.88
C TRP A 571 7.83 9.43 25.12
N ARG A 572 8.68 9.36 24.08
CA ARG A 572 10.11 9.69 24.17
C ARG A 572 10.36 11.14 24.55
N ALA A 573 9.48 12.06 24.11
CA ALA A 573 9.55 13.48 24.45
C ALA A 573 9.04 13.79 25.87
N SER A 574 8.25 12.89 26.48
CA SER A 574 7.72 13.06 27.84
C SER A 574 8.74 12.78 28.94
N ASN A 575 8.46 13.27 30.16
CA ASN A 575 9.22 12.91 31.35
C ASN A 575 8.89 11.51 31.91
N ARG A 576 7.98 10.76 31.25
CA ARG A 576 7.52 9.40 31.60
C ARG A 576 6.75 9.29 32.93
N ARG A 577 6.24 10.40 33.46
CA ARG A 577 5.37 10.48 34.64
C ARG A 577 4.11 11.23 34.28
N ASP A 578 2.94 10.63 34.45
CA ASP A 578 1.68 11.19 33.95
C ASP A 578 1.81 11.65 32.49
N GLU A 579 2.13 10.67 31.65
CA GLU A 579 2.68 10.87 30.32
C GLU A 579 1.68 11.39 29.30
N PHE A 580 0.41 11.02 29.40
CA PHE A 580 -0.57 11.28 28.34
C PHE A 580 -0.84 12.78 28.11
N PRO A 581 -1.00 13.63 29.15
CA PRO A 581 -1.12 15.07 28.95
C PRO A 581 0.09 15.68 28.23
N GLN A 582 1.31 15.21 28.56
CA GLN A 582 2.54 15.65 27.89
C GLN A 582 2.60 15.17 26.44
N MET A 583 2.19 13.93 26.17
CA MET A 583 2.12 13.37 24.82
C MET A 583 1.13 14.14 23.94
N ILE A 584 -0.06 14.45 24.48
CA ILE A 584 -1.10 15.23 23.78
C ILE A 584 -0.59 16.65 23.50
N GLN A 585 0.00 17.33 24.49
CA GLN A 585 0.54 18.67 24.29
C GLN A 585 1.67 18.69 23.26
N TRP A 586 2.58 17.71 23.31
CA TRP A 586 3.65 17.56 22.33
C TRP A 586 3.09 17.36 20.92
N LEU A 587 2.10 16.47 20.75
CA LEU A 587 1.44 16.25 19.46
C LEU A 587 0.70 17.49 18.97
N GLY A 588 -0.02 18.20 19.85
CA GLY A 588 -0.71 19.43 19.51
C GLY A 588 0.24 20.48 18.91
N ARG A 589 1.45 20.62 19.47
CA ARG A 589 2.48 21.52 18.91
C ARG A 589 2.98 21.07 17.54
N GLN A 590 3.18 19.76 17.33
CA GLN A 590 3.55 19.21 16.02
C GLN A 590 2.46 19.51 14.97
N GLU A 591 1.20 19.29 15.32
CA GLU A 591 0.06 19.56 14.43
C GLU A 591 -0.13 21.05 14.13
N LYS A 592 0.09 21.92 15.13
CA LYS A 592 0.07 23.37 14.96
C LYS A 592 1.15 23.84 13.99
N VAL A 593 2.38 23.36 14.16
CA VAL A 593 3.49 23.69 13.26
C VAL A 593 3.21 23.17 11.85
N ALA A 594 2.75 21.93 11.70
CA ALA A 594 2.40 21.38 10.38
C ALA A 594 1.28 22.20 9.72
N SER A 595 0.22 22.55 10.45
CA SER A 595 -0.90 23.34 9.94
C SER A 595 -0.48 24.74 9.50
N PHE A 596 0.40 25.39 10.27
CA PHE A 596 0.95 26.69 9.93
C PHE A 596 1.89 26.61 8.72
N SER A 597 2.70 25.56 8.60
CA SER A 597 3.55 25.30 7.42
C SER A 597 2.71 25.22 6.14
N THR A 598 1.60 24.47 6.20
CA THR A 598 0.65 24.33 5.10
C THR A 598 -0.01 25.67 4.74
N TYR A 599 -0.35 26.48 5.74
CA TYR A 599 -0.87 27.82 5.50
C TYR A 599 0.15 28.72 4.77
N GLN A 600 1.41 28.71 5.20
CA GLN A 600 2.46 29.49 4.55
C GLN A 600 2.69 29.06 3.10
N ALA A 601 2.79 27.76 2.84
CA ALA A 601 2.91 27.23 1.49
C ALA A 601 1.73 27.64 0.58
N TRP A 602 0.51 27.63 1.13
CA TRP A 602 -0.68 28.09 0.43
C TRP A 602 -0.64 29.60 0.13
N LEU A 603 -0.19 30.43 1.09
CA LEU A 603 -0.02 31.87 0.87
C LEU A 603 1.01 32.17 -0.22
N GLU A 604 2.13 31.45 -0.25
CA GLU A 604 3.15 31.57 -1.28
C GLU A 604 2.63 31.16 -2.67
N ALA A 605 1.89 30.06 -2.75
CA ALA A 605 1.28 29.60 -3.98
C ALA A 605 0.26 30.62 -4.53
N SER A 606 -0.49 31.27 -3.64
CA SER A 606 -1.50 32.28 -4.00
C SER A 606 -0.90 33.61 -4.50
N LYS A 607 0.39 33.86 -4.25
CA LYS A 607 1.10 35.07 -4.72
C LYS A 607 1.71 34.90 -6.12
N LYS A 608 1.80 33.69 -6.66
CA LYS A 608 2.33 33.43 -8.00
C LYS A 608 1.21 33.59 -9.04
N PRO A 609 1.44 34.31 -10.17
CA PRO A 609 0.49 34.32 -11.28
C PRO A 609 0.22 32.89 -11.74
N LEU A 610 -1.03 32.60 -12.11
CA LEU A 610 -1.44 31.36 -12.77
C LEU A 610 -0.71 31.25 -14.12
N LEU A 611 0.54 30.77 -14.11
CA LEU A 611 1.12 30.18 -15.29
C LEU A 611 0.44 28.81 -15.50
N PRO A 612 0.16 28.44 -16.76
CA PRO A 612 -0.39 27.12 -17.06
C PRO A 612 0.51 26.04 -16.44
N PRO A 613 -0.07 24.93 -15.97
CA PRO A 613 0.69 23.90 -15.29
C PRO A 613 1.82 23.44 -16.22
N VAL A 614 3.04 23.58 -15.74
CA VAL A 614 4.15 22.77 -16.25
C VAL A 614 3.77 21.35 -15.85
N ILE A 615 3.22 20.61 -16.81
CA ILE A 615 3.00 19.18 -16.67
C ILE A 615 4.39 18.60 -16.31
N ARG A 616 4.45 17.84 -15.21
CA ARG A 616 5.64 17.10 -14.73
C ARG A 616 5.41 15.62 -15.02
N THR A 617 6.35 14.93 -15.64
CA THR A 617 6.09 13.58 -16.14
C THR A 617 6.18 12.63 -15.00
N PHE A 618 5.18 11.78 -14.95
CA PHE A 618 5.19 10.52 -14.27
C PHE A 618 6.18 9.57 -14.95
N THR A 619 7.26 9.24 -14.26
CA THR A 619 7.85 7.90 -14.30
C THR A 619 8.45 7.62 -12.92
N GLY A 620 7.65 7.02 -12.04
CA GLY A 620 7.95 6.78 -10.63
C GLY A 620 9.00 5.71 -10.34
N GLN A 621 10.23 5.87 -10.85
CA GLN A 621 11.42 5.18 -10.35
C GLN A 621 12.61 6.13 -10.33
N ALA A 622 13.11 6.46 -9.14
CA ALA A 622 14.33 7.24 -8.99
C ALA A 622 15.53 6.27 -8.99
N VAL A 623 16.33 6.30 -10.05
CA VAL A 623 17.68 5.72 -10.01
C VAL A 623 18.62 6.81 -9.52
N GLN A 624 19.17 6.65 -8.32
CA GLN A 624 20.15 7.57 -7.77
C GLN A 624 21.57 7.09 -8.13
N PHE A 625 22.25 7.86 -8.96
CA PHE A 625 23.68 7.69 -9.25
C PHE A 625 24.50 8.73 -8.51
N ALA A 626 25.79 8.44 -8.30
CA ALA A 626 26.74 9.49 -7.99
C ALA A 626 26.81 10.48 -9.18
N LEU A 627 26.85 11.79 -8.90
CA LEU A 627 26.99 12.84 -9.93
C LEU A 627 28.25 12.68 -10.80
N THR A 628 29.19 11.82 -10.40
CA THR A 628 30.42 11.51 -11.12
C THR A 628 30.66 10.00 -11.10
N PRO A 629 31.01 9.37 -12.25
CA PRO A 629 31.38 7.96 -12.29
C PRO A 629 32.67 7.73 -11.53
N GLN A 630 32.75 6.63 -10.78
CA GLN A 630 33.98 6.29 -10.03
C GLN A 630 35.13 5.91 -10.96
N ALA A 631 34.84 5.38 -12.15
CA ALA A 631 35.82 5.11 -13.19
C ALA A 631 35.31 5.60 -14.55
N PRO A 632 35.55 6.87 -14.91
CA PRO A 632 35.13 7.41 -16.20
C PRO A 632 35.94 6.81 -17.37
N ARG A 633 35.31 6.73 -18.54
CA ARG A 633 35.92 6.50 -19.85
C ARG A 633 36.84 5.25 -19.94
N GLN A 634 36.46 4.18 -19.24
CA GLN A 634 37.16 2.89 -19.27
C GLN A 634 37.03 2.24 -20.64
N ARG A 635 38.10 1.63 -21.16
CA ARG A 635 38.06 0.95 -22.46
C ARG A 635 37.27 -0.36 -22.35
N LEU A 636 36.48 -0.67 -23.36
CA LEU A 636 35.68 -1.90 -23.40
C LEU A 636 36.52 -3.18 -23.25
N SER A 637 37.75 -3.20 -23.80
CA SER A 637 38.69 -4.31 -23.67
C SER A 637 39.20 -4.48 -22.23
N GLU A 638 39.53 -3.37 -21.57
CA GLU A 638 40.00 -3.36 -20.18
C GLU A 638 38.90 -3.79 -19.21
N LEU A 639 37.63 -3.45 -19.52
CA LEU A 639 36.47 -3.91 -18.75
C LEU A 639 36.23 -5.41 -18.90
N ALA A 640 36.30 -5.92 -20.13
CA ALA A 640 36.17 -7.36 -20.41
C ALA A 640 37.24 -8.17 -19.65
N GLU A 641 38.47 -7.66 -19.59
CA GLU A 641 39.58 -8.30 -18.86
C GLU A 641 39.43 -8.17 -17.33
N ALA A 642 39.20 -6.95 -16.82
CA ALA A 642 39.13 -6.67 -15.37
C ALA A 642 37.93 -7.35 -14.67
N HIS A 643 36.87 -7.65 -15.43
CA HIS A 643 35.68 -8.35 -14.94
C HIS A 643 35.62 -9.82 -15.38
N ALA A 644 36.67 -10.35 -16.02
CA ALA A 644 36.71 -11.72 -16.55
C ALA A 644 35.50 -12.07 -17.45
N ALA A 645 35.08 -11.12 -18.27
CA ALA A 645 33.93 -11.20 -19.17
C ALA A 645 34.38 -11.11 -20.64
N PRO A 646 34.98 -12.17 -21.21
CA PRO A 646 35.55 -12.15 -22.57
C PRO A 646 34.49 -11.91 -23.66
N SER A 647 33.23 -12.26 -23.40
CA SER A 647 32.11 -12.03 -24.31
C SER A 647 31.42 -10.68 -24.14
N PHE A 648 31.87 -9.82 -23.22
CA PHE A 648 31.21 -8.57 -22.85
C PHE A 648 30.89 -7.69 -24.06
N ILE A 649 31.84 -7.50 -24.97
CA ILE A 649 31.66 -6.66 -26.15
C ILE A 649 30.59 -7.25 -27.09
N TYR A 650 30.54 -8.57 -27.23
CA TYR A 650 29.53 -9.24 -28.05
C TYR A 650 28.14 -9.17 -27.41
N SER A 651 28.04 -9.43 -26.10
CA SER A 651 26.79 -9.30 -25.35
C SER A 651 26.25 -7.87 -25.35
N LEU A 652 27.12 -6.86 -25.23
CA LEU A 652 26.72 -5.45 -25.34
C LEU A 652 26.17 -5.14 -26.74
N LYS A 653 26.81 -5.63 -27.79
CA LYS A 653 26.29 -5.51 -29.17
C LYS A 653 24.93 -6.20 -29.33
N GLU A 654 24.77 -7.39 -28.75
CA GLU A 654 23.52 -8.16 -28.80
C GLU A 654 22.39 -7.41 -28.11
N THR A 655 22.64 -6.89 -26.91
CA THR A 655 21.72 -6.04 -26.17
C THR A 655 21.35 -4.80 -26.98
N LEU A 656 22.32 -4.07 -27.53
CA LEU A 656 22.07 -2.88 -28.35
C LEU A 656 21.28 -3.20 -29.63
N ASN A 657 21.50 -4.37 -30.23
CA ASN A 657 20.77 -4.86 -31.40
C ASN A 657 19.27 -5.11 -31.10
N THR A 658 18.89 -5.29 -29.83
CA THR A 658 17.47 -5.44 -29.45
C THR A 658 16.68 -4.13 -29.54
N PHE A 659 17.35 -2.98 -29.46
CA PHE A 659 16.73 -1.65 -29.54
C PHE A 659 16.55 -1.14 -30.98
N GLY A 660 17.21 -1.76 -31.96
CA GLY A 660 17.13 -1.37 -33.38
C GLY A 660 15.85 -1.87 -34.08
N ILE A 661 15.30 -1.06 -35.00
CA ILE A 661 14.14 -1.43 -35.84
C ILE A 661 14.48 -2.54 -36.85
N SER A 662 15.77 -2.70 -37.19
CA SER A 662 16.27 -3.77 -38.06
C SER A 662 17.37 -4.54 -37.33
N ARG A 663 17.07 -5.78 -36.93
CA ARG A 663 18.00 -6.62 -36.17
C ARG A 663 19.07 -7.21 -37.08
N LEU A 664 20.32 -6.99 -36.75
CA LEU A 664 21.45 -7.64 -37.42
C LEU A 664 21.48 -9.12 -37.06
N THR A 665 21.86 -9.96 -38.02
CA THR A 665 22.16 -11.37 -37.77
C THR A 665 23.42 -11.52 -36.89
N PRO A 666 23.61 -12.64 -36.17
CA PRO A 666 24.81 -12.86 -35.35
C PRO A 666 26.14 -12.66 -36.10
N ALA A 667 26.21 -13.08 -37.36
CA ALA A 667 27.40 -12.89 -38.19
C ALA A 667 27.67 -11.41 -38.51
N GLN A 668 26.63 -10.65 -38.83
CA GLN A 668 26.73 -9.20 -39.08
C GLN A 668 27.02 -8.42 -37.80
N LEU A 669 26.47 -8.84 -36.67
CA LEU A 669 26.71 -8.26 -35.36
C LEU A 669 28.15 -8.48 -34.89
N ASN A 670 28.70 -9.66 -35.16
CA ASN A 670 30.10 -9.94 -34.84
C ASN A 670 31.04 -9.04 -35.67
N ALA A 671 30.71 -8.84 -36.96
CA ALA A 671 31.47 -7.98 -37.88
C ALA A 671 31.26 -6.47 -37.69
N SER A 672 30.22 -6.05 -36.95
CA SER A 672 29.95 -4.62 -36.72
C SER A 672 30.91 -4.03 -35.68
N HIS A 673 31.08 -2.70 -35.71
CA HIS A 673 31.85 -1.97 -34.69
C HIS A 673 30.90 -1.10 -33.88
N LEU A 674 31.11 -1.04 -32.56
CA LEU A 674 30.41 -0.08 -31.70
C LEU A 674 30.94 1.34 -31.99
N PRO A 675 30.08 2.36 -32.02
CA PRO A 675 30.49 3.75 -32.30
C PRO A 675 31.30 4.38 -31.17
N PHE A 676 31.42 3.69 -30.03
CA PHE A 676 32.22 4.09 -28.89
C PHE A 676 33.14 2.92 -28.48
N THR A 677 34.28 3.27 -27.89
CA THR A 677 35.27 2.31 -27.38
C THR A 677 35.45 2.41 -25.87
N ARG A 678 34.71 3.31 -25.22
CA ARG A 678 34.84 3.63 -23.81
C ARG A 678 33.47 3.81 -23.16
N LEU A 679 33.37 3.41 -21.89
CA LEU A 679 32.18 3.60 -21.06
C LEU A 679 32.57 4.19 -19.70
N ASP A 680 31.66 4.96 -19.12
CA ASP A 680 31.74 5.35 -17.72
C ASP A 680 31.26 4.20 -16.84
N VAL A 681 32.03 3.87 -15.80
CA VAL A 681 31.71 2.78 -14.87
C VAL A 681 31.32 3.34 -13.52
N TYR A 682 30.13 2.94 -13.09
CA TYR A 682 29.60 3.21 -11.76
C TYR A 682 29.75 1.95 -10.90
N HIS A 683 30.53 2.03 -9.82
CA HIS A 683 30.73 0.90 -8.91
C HIS A 683 29.53 0.65 -8.01
N ASN A 684 28.72 1.69 -7.81
CA ASN A 684 27.47 1.58 -7.09
C ASN A 684 26.43 2.51 -7.67
N PHE A 685 25.17 2.10 -7.55
CA PHE A 685 24.03 2.97 -7.78
C PHE A 685 22.84 2.38 -7.01
N LYS A 686 21.86 3.22 -6.70
CA LYS A 686 20.68 2.82 -5.92
C LYS A 686 19.45 2.85 -6.82
N PHE A 687 18.72 1.74 -6.82
CA PHE A 687 17.38 1.66 -7.37
C PHE A 687 16.36 1.81 -6.24
N GLU A 688 15.36 2.66 -6.42
CA GLU A 688 14.13 2.62 -5.64
C GLU A 688 13.06 1.89 -6.48
N PRO A 689 12.78 0.60 -6.23
CA PRO A 689 11.75 -0.10 -7.00
C PRO A 689 10.38 0.51 -6.73
N THR A 690 9.53 0.56 -7.76
CA THR A 690 8.08 0.72 -7.58
C THR A 690 7.62 -0.49 -6.75
N SER A 691 7.21 -0.24 -5.51
CA SER A 691 6.78 -1.33 -4.64
C SER A 691 5.59 -2.06 -5.27
N LEU A 692 5.66 -3.40 -5.37
CA LEU A 692 4.50 -4.25 -5.69
C LEU A 692 3.38 -4.14 -4.63
N ASP A 693 3.66 -3.45 -3.53
CA ASP A 693 2.74 -3.10 -2.47
C ASP A 693 2.86 -1.59 -2.20
N PRO A 694 1.95 -0.75 -2.72
CA PRO A 694 1.94 0.68 -2.39
C PRO A 694 1.73 0.96 -0.88
N GLY A 695 1.58 -0.06 -0.03
CA GLY A 695 1.60 0.02 1.43
C GLY A 695 2.98 -0.10 2.10
N ASP A 696 4.02 -0.53 1.39
CA ASP A 696 5.35 -0.82 1.98
C ASP A 696 6.28 0.41 1.95
N LEU A 697 5.87 1.51 2.61
CA LEU A 697 6.68 2.72 2.79
C LEU A 697 7.90 2.53 3.71
N ASP A 698 8.03 1.36 4.37
CA ASP A 698 9.26 0.99 5.09
C ASP A 698 10.41 0.58 4.13
N SER A 699 10.18 0.58 2.82
CA SER A 699 11.19 0.30 1.80
C SER A 699 12.15 1.46 1.49
N ALA A 700 12.37 2.40 2.42
CA ALA A 700 13.67 3.10 2.43
C ALA A 700 14.83 2.07 2.63
N GLU A 701 14.55 0.89 3.20
CA GLU A 701 15.44 -0.27 3.18
C GLU A 701 15.42 -1.07 1.86
N GLY A 702 14.53 -0.72 0.93
CA GLY A 702 14.41 -1.34 -0.40
C GLY A 702 15.36 -0.74 -1.45
N ALA A 703 16.02 0.37 -1.14
CA ALA A 703 17.09 0.92 -1.95
C ALA A 703 18.30 -0.02 -1.94
N GLN A 704 18.25 -1.07 -2.74
CA GLN A 704 19.37 -1.98 -2.89
C GLN A 704 20.46 -1.28 -3.68
N THR A 705 21.63 -1.19 -3.07
CA THR A 705 22.82 -0.74 -3.76
C THR A 705 23.30 -1.91 -4.61
N VAL A 706 23.17 -1.81 -5.93
CA VAL A 706 23.83 -2.73 -6.85
C VAL A 706 25.32 -2.35 -6.82
N ILE A 707 26.19 -3.33 -6.58
CA ILE A 707 27.63 -3.09 -6.47
C ILE A 707 28.35 -3.83 -7.59
N SER A 708 28.89 -3.08 -8.54
CA SER A 708 29.79 -3.58 -9.59
C SER A 708 31.23 -3.44 -9.14
N ARG A 709 31.98 -4.56 -9.08
CA ARG A 709 33.38 -4.57 -8.62
C ARG A 709 34.25 -5.43 -9.55
N PRO A 710 35.44 -4.96 -9.95
CA PRO A 710 36.42 -5.82 -10.61
C PRO A 710 36.95 -6.87 -9.63
N ALA A 711 37.55 -7.93 -10.16
CA ALA A 711 38.17 -8.96 -9.34
C ALA A 711 39.35 -8.37 -8.54
N ASN A 712 39.48 -8.76 -7.27
CA ASN A 712 40.63 -8.38 -6.43
C ASN A 712 41.05 -9.55 -5.54
N GLY A 713 42.22 -10.12 -5.82
CA GLY A 713 42.79 -11.24 -5.06
C GLY A 713 41.88 -12.46 -5.04
N THR A 714 41.43 -12.87 -3.86
CA THR A 714 40.50 -14.01 -3.65
C THR A 714 39.04 -13.67 -3.89
N THR A 715 38.71 -12.41 -4.20
CA THR A 715 37.33 -11.96 -4.41
C THR A 715 37.00 -11.95 -5.91
N PRO A 716 36.05 -12.78 -6.40
CA PRO A 716 35.67 -12.79 -7.80
C PRO A 716 35.01 -11.47 -8.22
N ALA A 717 35.15 -11.12 -9.50
CA ALA A 717 34.45 -9.97 -10.08
C ALA A 717 32.93 -10.15 -9.96
N ARG A 718 32.20 -9.03 -9.80
CA ARG A 718 30.74 -9.00 -9.76
C ARG A 718 30.23 -7.99 -10.78
N PHE A 719 29.43 -8.47 -11.73
CA PHE A 719 28.79 -7.67 -12.77
C PHE A 719 27.35 -8.17 -12.94
N ASP A 720 26.39 -7.45 -12.37
CA ASP A 720 25.01 -7.94 -12.25
C ASP A 720 24.03 -7.18 -13.15
N THR A 721 24.37 -5.99 -13.68
CA THR A 721 23.39 -5.11 -14.34
C THR A 721 24.05 -4.08 -15.26
N GLU A 722 23.52 -3.94 -16.48
CA GLU A 722 23.78 -2.83 -17.40
C GLU A 722 22.56 -1.89 -17.40
N LEU A 723 22.80 -0.58 -17.40
CA LEU A 723 21.77 0.46 -17.52
C LEU A 723 22.01 1.23 -18.82
N ILE A 724 20.98 1.30 -19.65
CA ILE A 724 21.02 1.99 -20.95
C ILE A 724 20.00 3.13 -20.87
N ASP A 725 20.47 4.36 -21.06
CA ASP A 725 19.65 5.58 -21.08
C ASP A 725 19.29 5.92 -22.54
N ASP A 726 18.01 5.83 -22.91
CA ASP A 726 17.50 6.04 -24.27
C ASP A 726 16.86 7.43 -24.43
N LEU A 727 17.67 8.48 -24.27
CA LEU A 727 17.21 9.89 -24.28
C LEU A 727 16.74 10.41 -25.66
N TYR A 728 16.59 9.59 -26.70
CA TYR A 728 16.38 10.06 -28.08
C TYR A 728 15.32 9.27 -28.88
N ARG A 729 14.10 9.17 -28.36
CA ARG A 729 12.91 8.82 -29.14
C ARG A 729 11.98 10.02 -29.24
N ASP A 730 11.96 10.71 -30.39
CA ASP A 730 10.80 11.51 -30.79
C ASP A 730 9.92 10.65 -31.72
N PRO A 731 8.73 10.20 -31.30
CA PRO A 731 7.84 9.40 -32.11
C PRO A 731 7.18 10.16 -33.28
N ALA A 732 7.32 11.49 -33.35
CA ALA A 732 6.58 12.34 -34.27
C ALA A 732 7.33 12.72 -35.57
N ASP A 733 8.60 12.33 -35.75
CA ASP A 733 9.39 12.65 -36.96
C ASP A 733 9.47 11.46 -37.94
N PRO A 734 8.79 11.52 -39.11
CA PRO A 734 8.85 10.47 -40.14
C PRO A 734 10.21 10.38 -40.85
N ASP A 735 11.09 11.38 -40.72
CA ASP A 735 12.40 11.46 -41.37
C ASP A 735 13.58 11.20 -40.40
N TYR A 736 13.32 10.81 -39.13
CA TYR A 736 14.34 10.52 -38.10
C TYR A 736 15.37 9.48 -38.56
N MET A 737 14.95 8.42 -39.25
CA MET A 737 15.84 7.34 -39.70
C MET A 737 16.80 7.78 -40.82
N ARG A 738 16.52 8.88 -41.54
CA ARG A 738 17.45 9.43 -42.55
C ARG A 738 18.55 10.29 -41.94
N HIS A 739 18.31 10.91 -40.79
CA HIS A 739 19.31 11.74 -40.10
C HIS A 739 20.35 10.89 -39.35
N VAL A 740 19.95 9.78 -38.71
CA VAL A 740 20.89 8.86 -38.03
C VAL A 740 21.93 8.25 -38.99
N TRP A 741 21.59 8.07 -40.27
CA TRP A 741 22.54 7.56 -41.28
C TRP A 741 23.40 8.64 -41.96
N LYS A 742 22.97 9.91 -41.95
CA LYS A 742 23.73 11.01 -42.57
C LYS A 742 24.80 11.61 -41.64
N ASP A 743 24.58 11.60 -40.33
CA ASP A 743 25.41 12.32 -39.36
C ASP A 743 26.60 11.51 -38.80
N TRP A 744 26.98 10.39 -39.45
CA TRP A 744 28.24 9.71 -39.13
C TRP A 744 29.50 10.49 -39.57
N HIS A 745 29.34 11.66 -40.20
CA HIS A 745 30.42 12.59 -40.53
C HIS A 745 30.13 14.04 -40.10
N GLN A 746 30.80 14.42 -39.00
CA GLN A 746 31.11 15.78 -38.53
C GLN A 746 30.06 16.58 -37.75
N THR A 747 30.63 17.28 -36.75
CA THR A 747 30.22 18.50 -36.03
C THR A 747 29.36 18.44 -34.75
N THR A 748 29.92 19.11 -33.75
CA THR A 748 29.47 19.49 -32.39
C THR A 748 28.54 20.71 -32.38
N VAL A 749 27.36 20.67 -31.72
CA VAL A 749 26.70 21.79 -30.97
C VAL A 749 25.61 21.23 -29.97
N PRO A 750 24.89 22.00 -29.09
CA PRO A 750 24.66 21.69 -27.66
C PRO A 750 23.20 21.37 -27.24
N LEU A 751 23.01 21.04 -25.94
CA LEU A 751 21.78 20.63 -25.19
C LEU A 751 20.46 21.40 -25.51
N PRO A 752 19.27 20.75 -25.45
CA PRO A 752 18.30 20.96 -24.34
C PRO A 752 17.38 19.76 -23.96
N ALA A 753 16.54 19.95 -22.93
CA ALA A 753 15.77 18.97 -22.16
C ALA A 753 14.35 18.63 -22.67
N GLY A 754 13.89 17.39 -22.40
CA GLY A 754 12.48 17.08 -22.07
C GLY A 754 11.79 15.90 -22.78
N TRP A 755 11.46 14.87 -21.98
CA TRP A 755 10.30 13.95 -22.01
C TRP A 755 10.29 12.58 -22.77
N SER A 756 9.84 11.60 -21.97
CA SER A 756 9.23 10.28 -22.22
C SER A 756 10.14 9.06 -22.50
N CYS A 757 9.93 8.01 -21.70
CA CYS A 757 10.44 6.66 -21.94
C CYS A 757 9.31 5.65 -21.68
N GLN A 758 8.94 4.89 -22.70
CA GLN A 758 8.16 3.66 -22.58
C GLN A 758 9.12 2.51 -22.28
N TRP A 759 9.03 1.91 -21.09
CA TRP A 759 9.75 0.68 -20.76
C TRP A 759 8.78 -0.49 -20.74
N GLY A 760 8.71 -1.20 -21.86
CA GLY A 760 8.20 -2.57 -21.90
C GLY A 760 9.27 -3.51 -21.37
N LEU A 761 9.04 -4.08 -20.19
CA LEU A 761 9.92 -5.05 -19.55
C LEU A 761 9.89 -6.38 -20.33
N TRP A 762 10.73 -6.52 -21.37
CA TRP A 762 11.09 -7.82 -21.93
C TRP A 762 12.30 -8.36 -21.18
N MET A 763 12.07 -9.01 -20.03
CA MET A 763 13.05 -9.93 -19.49
C MET A 763 13.04 -11.19 -20.36
N HIS A 764 13.95 -11.24 -21.33
CA HIS A 764 14.45 -12.53 -21.81
C HIS A 764 15.00 -13.28 -20.59
N THR A 765 14.32 -14.36 -20.19
CA THR A 765 14.83 -15.37 -19.27
C THR A 765 15.43 -16.53 -20.07
N PRO A 766 16.71 -16.49 -20.49
CA PRO A 766 17.38 -17.69 -20.95
C PRO A 766 18.06 -18.37 -19.76
N TRP A 767 17.29 -18.83 -18.75
CA TRP A 767 17.81 -19.77 -17.75
C TRP A 767 16.72 -20.78 -17.35
N LEU A 768 16.46 -21.70 -18.27
CA LEU A 768 16.02 -23.06 -17.95
C LEU A 768 16.91 -24.09 -18.66
N PHE A 769 18.20 -23.78 -18.86
CA PHE A 769 19.23 -24.72 -19.28
C PHE A 769 20.57 -24.26 -18.71
N ASP A 770 21.20 -25.08 -17.87
CA ASP A 770 22.61 -24.93 -17.53
C ASP A 770 23.42 -25.46 -18.74
N PRO A 771 24.24 -24.64 -19.43
CA PRO A 771 25.10 -25.12 -20.51
C PRO A 771 26.19 -26.10 -20.06
N ARG A 772 26.30 -26.35 -18.74
CA ARG A 772 27.20 -27.35 -18.15
C ARG A 772 26.50 -28.63 -17.69
N ASP A 773 25.19 -28.77 -17.93
CA ASP A 773 24.45 -30.01 -17.67
C ASP A 773 23.66 -30.49 -18.91
N PRO A 774 24.30 -31.22 -19.84
CA PRO A 774 23.65 -31.79 -21.03
C PRO A 774 22.70 -32.98 -20.75
N TYR A 775 22.56 -33.45 -19.50
CA TYR A 775 21.99 -34.77 -19.24
C TYR A 775 20.46 -34.86 -19.24
N ARG A 776 19.71 -33.75 -19.16
CA ARG A 776 18.23 -33.84 -18.95
C ARG A 776 17.39 -34.02 -20.22
N LEU A 777 17.90 -33.62 -21.40
CA LEU A 777 17.24 -33.86 -22.69
C LEU A 777 17.76 -35.15 -23.35
N GLU A 778 19.05 -35.48 -23.13
CA GLU A 778 19.65 -36.73 -23.60
C GLU A 778 19.04 -37.96 -22.93
N ASP A 779 18.73 -37.92 -21.63
CA ASP A 779 18.14 -39.06 -20.91
C ASP A 779 16.72 -39.43 -21.40
N MET A 780 15.92 -38.45 -21.88
CA MET A 780 14.60 -38.75 -22.48
C MET A 780 14.72 -39.30 -23.91
N LEU A 781 15.74 -38.91 -24.66
CA LEU A 781 15.96 -39.38 -26.04
C LEU A 781 16.65 -40.76 -26.09
N TYR A 782 17.53 -41.07 -25.13
CA TYR A 782 18.21 -42.36 -25.03
C TYR A 782 17.28 -43.55 -24.80
N GLY A 783 16.15 -43.35 -24.10
CA GLY A 783 15.12 -44.39 -23.95
C GLY A 783 14.43 -44.80 -25.26
N SER A 784 14.65 -44.05 -26.36
CA SER A 784 14.00 -44.26 -27.67
C SER A 784 14.98 -44.50 -28.83
N GLY A 785 16.30 -44.46 -28.59
CA GLY A 785 17.33 -44.77 -29.59
C GLY A 785 17.52 -43.71 -30.70
N ILE A 786 17.22 -42.44 -30.41
CA ILE A 786 17.19 -41.35 -31.41
C ILE A 786 18.27 -40.29 -31.10
N ALA A 787 19.14 -39.99 -32.07
CA ALA A 787 20.05 -38.84 -32.03
C ALA A 787 19.46 -37.69 -32.88
N ALA A 788 19.09 -36.58 -32.25
CA ALA A 788 18.58 -35.38 -32.92
C ALA A 788 19.73 -34.44 -33.31
N ARG A 789 19.67 -33.79 -34.48
CA ARG A 789 20.76 -32.91 -34.97
C ARG A 789 20.49 -31.41 -34.83
N GLU A 790 19.24 -30.96 -34.82
CA GLU A 790 18.87 -29.53 -34.73
C GLU A 790 17.52 -29.37 -33.99
N ILE A 791 17.43 -28.41 -33.05
CA ILE A 791 16.21 -28.05 -32.31
C ILE A 791 15.99 -26.54 -32.47
N GLU A 792 14.85 -26.13 -33.03
CA GLU A 792 14.51 -24.70 -33.19
C GLU A 792 13.13 -24.36 -32.58
N PRO A 793 13.01 -23.24 -31.84
CA PRO A 793 11.73 -22.69 -31.38
C PRO A 793 11.04 -21.86 -32.47
N LEU A 794 9.72 -22.04 -32.65
CA LEU A 794 8.91 -21.30 -33.61
C LEU A 794 8.21 -20.07 -32.99
N ILE A 795 8.22 -18.94 -33.69
CA ILE A 795 7.33 -17.77 -33.46
C ILE A 795 6.64 -17.44 -34.78
N TYR A 796 5.30 -17.46 -34.83
CA TYR A 796 4.54 -17.10 -36.03
C TYR A 796 3.47 -16.03 -35.73
N HIS A 797 3.57 -14.90 -36.43
CA HIS A 797 2.59 -13.81 -36.58
C HIS A 797 1.54 -13.59 -35.47
N GLY A 798 1.93 -12.84 -34.43
CA GLY A 798 1.01 -11.90 -33.75
C GLY A 798 -0.14 -12.48 -32.91
N ARG A 799 -0.16 -13.79 -32.62
CA ARG A 799 -1.06 -14.39 -31.62
C ARG A 799 -0.28 -15.34 -30.72
N TRP A 800 -0.53 -15.24 -29.41
CA TRP A 800 0.13 -16.06 -28.38
C TRP A 800 -0.46 -17.48 -28.38
N ALA A 801 0.38 -18.50 -28.63
CA ALA A 801 0.07 -19.87 -28.24
C ALA A 801 0.59 -20.12 -26.81
N PRO A 802 -0.21 -20.67 -25.88
CA PRO A 802 0.14 -20.75 -24.46
C PRO A 802 1.18 -21.84 -24.10
N VAL A 803 1.77 -22.55 -25.08
CA VAL A 803 2.68 -23.68 -24.83
C VAL A 803 3.80 -23.76 -25.89
N PRO A 804 5.08 -23.98 -25.52
CA PRO A 804 6.19 -24.05 -26.48
C PRO A 804 6.13 -25.32 -27.33
N LEU A 805 6.26 -25.14 -28.66
CA LEU A 805 6.35 -26.20 -29.66
C LEU A 805 7.79 -26.28 -30.18
N PHE A 806 8.38 -27.48 -30.17
CA PHE A 806 9.76 -27.70 -30.63
C PHE A 806 9.79 -28.60 -31.86
N ILE A 807 10.54 -28.22 -32.90
CA ILE A 807 10.75 -29.04 -34.10
C ILE A 807 12.19 -29.55 -34.12
N PHE A 808 12.37 -30.80 -34.50
CA PHE A 808 13.69 -31.40 -34.69
C PHE A 808 13.70 -32.41 -35.84
N THR A 809 14.88 -32.66 -36.42
CA THR A 809 15.07 -33.62 -37.51
C THR A 809 15.89 -34.84 -37.07
N VAL A 810 15.46 -36.01 -37.53
CA VAL A 810 16.12 -37.31 -37.28
C VAL A 810 16.22 -38.06 -38.60
N GLY A 811 17.44 -38.29 -39.09
CA GLY A 811 17.67 -39.04 -40.33
C GLY A 811 16.98 -38.46 -41.57
N GLY A 812 16.88 -37.13 -41.66
CA GLY A 812 16.20 -36.43 -42.76
C GLY A 812 14.66 -36.38 -42.65
N ARG A 813 14.08 -36.81 -41.51
CA ARG A 813 12.64 -36.75 -41.24
C ARG A 813 12.33 -35.75 -40.13
N TYR A 814 11.26 -34.98 -40.29
CA TYR A 814 10.85 -33.95 -39.34
C TYR A 814 9.91 -34.50 -38.25
N HIS A 815 10.16 -34.06 -37.01
CA HIS A 815 9.41 -34.38 -35.81
C HIS A 815 9.04 -33.09 -35.07
N PHE A 816 7.91 -33.08 -34.36
CA PHE A 816 7.57 -31.97 -33.47
C PHE A 816 7.08 -32.47 -32.10
N TYR A 817 7.37 -31.68 -31.07
CA TYR A 817 7.04 -31.92 -29.67
C TYR A 817 6.09 -30.83 -29.16
N ASP A 818 4.96 -31.26 -28.62
CA ASP A 818 4.00 -30.41 -27.93
C ASP A 818 4.27 -30.47 -26.41
N GLY A 819 4.80 -29.38 -25.86
CA GLY A 819 5.13 -29.26 -24.44
C GLY A 819 3.95 -29.38 -23.48
N GLY A 820 2.70 -29.36 -23.98
CA GLY A 820 1.50 -29.47 -23.16
C GLY A 820 1.02 -30.90 -22.96
N SER A 821 1.31 -31.79 -23.90
CA SER A 821 0.85 -33.19 -23.88
C SER A 821 1.96 -34.24 -23.78
N GLU A 822 3.22 -33.81 -23.78
CA GLU A 822 4.43 -34.67 -23.72
C GLU A 822 4.49 -35.72 -24.86
N ARG A 823 3.87 -35.44 -26.02
CA ARG A 823 3.84 -36.37 -27.18
C ARG A 823 4.72 -35.90 -28.33
N ILE A 824 5.42 -36.85 -28.96
CA ILE A 824 6.22 -36.63 -30.18
C ILE A 824 5.42 -37.13 -31.39
N TRP A 825 5.22 -36.26 -32.37
CA TRP A 825 4.52 -36.59 -33.61
C TRP A 825 5.50 -36.69 -34.78
N ARG A 826 5.31 -37.69 -35.64
CA ARG A 826 6.14 -37.92 -36.83
C ARG A 826 5.38 -37.48 -38.08
N CYS A 827 5.97 -36.57 -38.86
CA CYS A 827 5.41 -36.21 -40.14
C CYS A 827 5.89 -37.18 -41.23
N LYS A 828 4.99 -37.69 -42.08
CA LYS A 828 5.33 -38.55 -43.23
C LYS A 828 5.24 -37.73 -44.52
N GLY A 829 6.37 -37.54 -45.21
CA GLY A 829 6.45 -36.85 -46.50
C GLY A 829 7.90 -36.48 -46.85
N GLU A 830 8.20 -36.33 -48.14
CA GLU A 830 9.42 -35.66 -48.60
C GLU A 830 9.13 -34.14 -48.63
N PHE A 831 10.01 -33.35 -48.02
CA PHE A 831 9.88 -31.89 -47.93
C PHE A 831 11.06 -31.25 -48.65
N ALA A 832 10.79 -30.25 -49.48
CA ALA A 832 11.82 -29.56 -50.26
C ALA A 832 12.75 -28.67 -49.41
N GLY A 833 12.45 -28.51 -48.12
CA GLY A 833 13.20 -27.70 -47.16
C GLY A 833 12.35 -27.37 -45.93
N HIS A 834 12.95 -26.66 -44.98
CA HIS A 834 12.31 -26.32 -43.70
C HIS A 834 11.03 -25.47 -43.88
N GLU A 835 11.01 -24.53 -44.83
CA GLU A 835 9.82 -23.72 -45.12
C GLU A 835 8.64 -24.52 -45.71
N ASP A 836 8.89 -25.51 -46.59
CA ASP A 836 7.84 -26.38 -47.16
C ASP A 836 7.25 -27.30 -46.08
N PHE A 837 8.04 -27.72 -45.10
CA PHE A 837 7.57 -28.45 -43.91
C PHE A 837 6.62 -27.59 -43.05
N LEU A 838 7.05 -26.39 -42.65
CA LEU A 838 6.25 -25.48 -41.82
C LEU A 838 4.91 -25.15 -42.48
N ARG A 839 4.93 -24.84 -43.78
CA ARG A 839 3.72 -24.45 -44.54
C ARG A 839 2.69 -25.58 -44.63
N ARG A 840 3.13 -26.85 -44.64
CA ARG A 840 2.24 -28.01 -44.68
C ARG A 840 1.76 -28.45 -43.29
N CYS A 841 2.56 -28.24 -42.24
CA CYS A 841 2.18 -28.55 -40.86
C CYS A 841 1.03 -27.66 -40.35
N VAL A 842 1.03 -26.37 -40.68
CA VAL A 842 -0.06 -25.44 -40.30
C VAL A 842 -1.42 -25.86 -40.90
N ASN A 843 -1.41 -26.62 -42.00
CA ASN A 843 -2.61 -27.11 -42.66
C ASN A 843 -3.00 -28.55 -42.24
N HIS A 844 -2.32 -29.16 -41.27
CA HIS A 844 -2.62 -30.52 -40.82
C HIS A 844 -3.78 -30.52 -39.79
N PRO A 845 -4.80 -31.39 -39.93
CA PRO A 845 -6.04 -31.33 -39.14
C PRO A 845 -5.87 -31.58 -37.62
N ASN A 846 -4.71 -32.09 -37.20
CA ASN A 846 -4.36 -32.30 -35.78
C ASN A 846 -3.31 -31.30 -35.27
N PHE A 847 -2.94 -30.29 -36.06
CA PHE A 847 -2.10 -29.20 -35.59
C PHE A 847 -2.98 -28.27 -34.74
N PRO A 848 -2.60 -27.93 -33.49
CA PRO A 848 -3.43 -27.06 -32.66
C PRO A 848 -3.41 -25.66 -33.25
N ILE A 849 -4.48 -25.28 -33.96
CA ILE A 849 -4.71 -23.92 -34.42
C ILE A 849 -5.36 -23.13 -33.26
N CYS A 850 -4.73 -22.05 -32.81
CA CYS A 850 -5.34 -20.96 -32.05
C CYS A 850 -4.97 -19.63 -32.72
#